data_AF-A8N6R1-F1
#
_entry.id   AF-A8N6R1-F1
#
_cell.length_a   1.000
_cell.length_b   1.000
_cell.length_c   1.000
_cell.angle_alpha   90.00
_cell.angle_beta   90.00
_cell.angle_gamma   90.00
#
_symmetry.space_group_name_H-M   'P 1'
#
loop_
_entity.id
_entity.type
_entity.pdbx_description
1 polymer ?
#
loop_
_entity_poly.entity_id
_entity_poly.type
_entity_poly.pdbx_seq_one_letter_code
_entity_poly.pdbx_strand_id
1 'polypeptide(L)'
;MGREKWEEGRGFHGRHWHTLPYHRFLSGLEPYTEPLHRHDLGRMSFVCAHCGAAHWYQERLAASPKNGPPKFASCCAQNQIQLPQLPRPPYPLDRYLTEQDPVSRKFREDIWKYNRTFLFTSLGVQQDHSVNRGNGPPVFRISGELHHNSGALMAPAGMVPRYSQLFILEPNASLTIRQQQNTDLNSHILQGYNVNNDVSVHLRLDPQMDRRRYNLPTHPEVAIILPTQHSTQPHDIVLRLHHGPLQQISDLHPSYLPLQYPLLYPQGENGWHPDLKLVETEEQQWNRLKRLHAQRAEREARGLAIPEATRRERRLTLTRWAAYYMHFRLGQFNILHRAGGLFNRLIVDMYTSVDQNRLRFINSNQSTIRAARFSNLTDAQLNDPDDADVNEIGKRVFLPSSYVGGPHFMTQCYQDSMVIVGHYKKVDIFLTMTTNPHWPEILRELEPGQTAYDRPDLVARVFEMKRKVLVDFIVKTGIFGKVDAYVYTIEFQKRGLPHMHLLIFLKASHKLATPSVVDSCISAEWPDPTTQPLLFESVKRSMVHGPCGAYNPRSPCMVNGKCSKGYPKSFNEVMTMDANGYPNYRHRDDGRPFEVNRHMVDNRWIVPHPPSLIADFDCHINMECTYSLGSVKYTFKYIQKGPDRGALEIEEKDEVKQWIDGRYISAPDATWRLFRFKIHDNKPTVVRLQVHLPGHHTVNFNPNSRLEDIIQRGATIITSLTTFFNTNADSGALRRIARPLTYPEFPSLFVFNKNRCAWTIRKKFARMLEQEGNKGGGLEEEGRAGGSQEQNREEGEDGEAGGRRTRRRRMDVLHQAYRRQLGFENPVDNLIYDYGLYLIDTILEQSGYSLSHWPSMPRWTENWREITDNPLIAEQCRYNQATLQHELQQRHFSHPWIGV
;
A
#
# COMPACT_ATOMS: atom_id res chain seq x y z
N MET A 1 39.92 -16.07 -18.66
CA MET A 1 40.12 -15.71 -17.24
C MET A 1 38.81 -15.37 -16.50
N GLY A 2 37.66 -15.96 -16.88
CA GLY A 2 36.32 -15.58 -16.39
C GLY A 2 35.61 -16.62 -15.50
N ARG A 3 36.32 -17.61 -14.96
CA ARG A 3 35.75 -18.66 -14.09
C ARG A 3 36.33 -18.69 -12.67
N GLU A 4 37.53 -18.17 -12.43
CA GLU A 4 38.20 -18.30 -11.12
C GLU A 4 37.74 -17.28 -10.07
N LYS A 5 37.23 -16.11 -10.46
CA LYS A 5 36.62 -15.15 -9.51
C LYS A 5 35.22 -15.53 -8.99
N TRP A 6 34.65 -16.64 -9.47
CA TRP A 6 33.38 -17.16 -8.95
C TRP A 6 33.53 -18.02 -7.69
N GLU A 7 34.74 -18.47 -7.37
CA GLU A 7 34.94 -19.41 -6.25
C GLU A 7 35.35 -18.74 -4.93
N GLU A 8 36.02 -17.58 -4.97
CA GLU A 8 36.45 -16.84 -3.77
C GLU A 8 35.31 -16.12 -3.03
N GLY A 9 34.12 -15.98 -3.66
CA GLY A 9 32.90 -15.47 -3.02
C GLY A 9 32.07 -16.51 -2.27
N ARG A 10 32.51 -17.79 -2.22
CA ARG A 10 31.76 -18.87 -1.54
C ARG A 10 31.83 -18.82 -0.01
N GLY A 11 32.64 -17.95 0.57
CA GLY A 11 32.83 -17.88 2.03
C GLY A 11 31.58 -17.49 2.82
N PHE A 12 30.61 -16.74 2.25
CA PHE A 12 29.48 -16.21 3.02
C PHE A 12 28.20 -15.96 2.19
N HIS A 13 27.96 -16.74 1.13
CA HIS A 13 26.82 -16.49 0.23
C HIS A 13 25.89 -17.68 0.01
N GLY A 14 24.65 -17.49 0.48
CA GLY A 14 23.47 -17.68 -0.37
C GLY A 14 22.87 -19.08 -0.49
N ARG A 15 23.52 -20.12 0.04
CA ARG A 15 22.92 -21.47 0.14
C ARG A 15 22.14 -21.73 1.43
N HIS A 16 21.92 -20.73 2.27
CA HIS A 16 21.35 -20.89 3.61
C HIS A 16 19.98 -20.25 3.86
N TRP A 17 19.25 -19.77 2.83
CA TRP A 17 17.84 -19.36 3.04
C TRP A 17 16.90 -20.54 3.33
N HIS A 18 17.37 -21.77 3.17
CA HIS A 18 16.70 -23.00 3.62
C HIS A 18 17.56 -23.82 4.62
N THR A 19 18.77 -23.36 4.98
CA THR A 19 19.71 -24.17 5.78
C THR A 19 20.64 -23.37 6.69
N LEU A 20 20.38 -22.11 7.05
CA LEU A 20 20.66 -21.77 8.45
C LEU A 20 19.80 -22.75 9.25
N PRO A 21 20.31 -23.41 10.29
CA PRO A 21 19.51 -24.35 11.06
C PRO A 21 18.47 -23.56 11.88
N TYR A 22 17.43 -23.06 11.21
CA TYR A 22 16.08 -22.98 11.74
C TYR A 22 15.49 -24.41 11.89
N HIS A 23 16.35 -25.43 12.05
CA HIS A 23 16.03 -26.80 12.43
C HIS A 23 15.74 -26.94 13.93
N ARG A 24 15.58 -25.82 14.65
CA ARG A 24 15.31 -25.83 16.09
C ARG A 24 14.13 -24.97 16.52
N PHE A 25 13.14 -24.77 15.66
CA PHE A 25 11.85 -24.26 16.11
C PHE A 25 10.77 -25.25 15.72
N LEU A 26 10.53 -26.18 16.65
CA LEU A 26 9.25 -26.87 16.74
C LEU A 26 8.19 -25.84 17.17
N SER A 27 6.94 -26.16 16.88
CA SER A 27 5.76 -25.29 17.01
C SER A 27 5.57 -24.67 18.40
N GLY A 28 5.44 -23.33 18.49
CA GLY A 28 4.78 -22.66 19.61
C GLY A 28 5.61 -21.65 20.42
N LEU A 29 5.02 -21.25 21.55
CA LEU A 29 5.47 -20.25 22.52
C LEU A 29 6.67 -20.77 23.33
N GLU A 30 7.83 -20.91 22.69
CA GLU A 30 9.06 -21.33 23.39
C GLU A 30 9.70 -20.18 24.17
N PRO A 31 10.44 -20.47 25.26
CA PRO A 31 11.22 -19.48 25.98
C PRO A 31 12.20 -18.76 25.07
N TYR A 32 12.36 -17.45 25.28
CA TYR A 32 13.32 -16.65 24.53
C TYR A 32 14.74 -17.24 24.63
N THR A 33 15.38 -17.38 23.47
CA THR A 33 16.80 -17.74 23.35
C THR A 33 17.52 -16.61 22.63
N GLU A 34 18.61 -16.12 23.22
CA GLU A 34 19.43 -15.06 22.64
C GLU A 34 19.96 -15.50 21.26
N PRO A 35 19.75 -14.71 20.19
CA PRO A 35 20.29 -15.05 18.89
C PRO A 35 21.81 -14.87 18.89
N LEU A 36 22.53 -15.76 18.18
CA LEU A 36 23.99 -15.63 18.01
C LEU A 36 24.37 -14.35 17.26
N HIS A 37 23.56 -13.99 16.25
CA HIS A 37 23.76 -12.82 15.40
C HIS A 37 22.40 -12.19 15.07
N ARG A 38 22.41 -10.87 14.87
CA ARG A 38 21.26 -10.11 14.35
C ARG A 38 21.00 -10.44 12.88
N HIS A 39 19.74 -10.35 12.46
CA HIS A 39 19.36 -10.48 11.07
C HIS A 39 20.03 -9.40 10.22
N ASP A 40 20.89 -9.83 9.29
CA ASP A 40 21.59 -8.98 8.33
C ASP A 40 21.21 -9.34 6.88
N LEU A 41 20.76 -8.36 6.09
CA LEU A 41 20.54 -8.57 4.63
C LEU A 41 21.86 -8.66 3.83
N GLY A 42 22.99 -8.32 4.46
CA GLY A 42 24.30 -8.24 3.82
C GLY A 42 24.52 -6.93 3.05
N ARG A 43 25.61 -6.89 2.27
CA ARG A 43 25.94 -5.75 1.41
C ARG A 43 25.07 -5.72 0.15
N MET A 44 24.92 -4.52 -0.42
CA MET A 44 24.23 -4.29 -1.70
C MET A 44 25.14 -4.71 -2.88
N SER A 45 25.49 -5.99 -2.96
CA SER A 45 26.52 -6.51 -3.88
C SER A 45 25.98 -7.11 -5.19
N PHE A 46 24.67 -7.31 -5.33
CA PHE A 46 24.10 -7.95 -6.52
C PHE A 46 23.80 -6.91 -7.59
N VAL A 47 24.40 -7.08 -8.77
CA VAL A 47 24.29 -6.10 -9.86
C VAL A 47 23.27 -6.56 -10.90
N CYS A 48 22.39 -5.65 -11.31
CA CYS A 48 21.49 -5.87 -12.44
C CYS A 48 22.29 -5.99 -13.74
N ALA A 49 22.19 -7.16 -14.40
CA ALA A 49 22.92 -7.46 -15.64
C ALA A 49 22.61 -6.50 -16.81
N HIS A 50 21.52 -5.74 -16.76
CA HIS A 50 21.11 -4.85 -17.86
C HIS A 50 21.53 -3.39 -17.66
N CYS A 51 21.55 -2.90 -16.42
CA CYS A 51 21.74 -1.46 -16.17
C CYS A 51 22.78 -1.14 -15.09
N GLY A 52 23.45 -2.14 -14.52
CA GLY A 52 24.48 -1.94 -13.50
C GLY A 52 23.97 -1.54 -12.11
N ALA A 53 22.65 -1.46 -11.91
CA ALA A 53 22.07 -1.10 -10.62
C ALA A 53 22.39 -2.13 -9.53
N ALA A 54 22.80 -1.65 -8.36
CA ALA A 54 23.13 -2.45 -7.19
C ALA A 54 21.88 -2.77 -6.36
N HIS A 55 21.80 -4.02 -5.91
CA HIS A 55 20.68 -4.59 -5.20
C HIS A 55 21.13 -5.49 -4.05
N TRP A 56 20.24 -5.63 -3.08
CA TRP A 56 20.29 -6.76 -2.15
C TRP A 56 19.60 -7.98 -2.77
N TYR A 57 19.99 -9.17 -2.33
CA TYR A 57 19.43 -10.42 -2.85
C TYR A 57 17.89 -10.51 -2.68
N GLN A 58 17.34 -9.91 -1.63
CA GLN A 58 15.92 -9.93 -1.27
C GLN A 58 15.07 -9.06 -2.20
N GLU A 59 15.67 -8.18 -3.00
CA GLU A 59 14.96 -7.38 -4.01
C GLU A 59 14.72 -8.13 -5.32
N ARG A 60 15.26 -9.35 -5.45
CA ARG A 60 15.08 -10.17 -6.65
C ARG A 60 13.61 -10.45 -6.91
N LEU A 61 13.28 -10.64 -8.18
CA LEU A 61 11.95 -11.10 -8.59
C LEU A 61 11.67 -12.49 -8.03
N ALA A 62 10.43 -12.74 -7.64
CA ALA A 62 9.99 -14.09 -7.23
C ALA A 62 10.21 -15.14 -8.34
N ALA A 63 10.17 -14.72 -9.61
CA ALA A 63 10.46 -15.56 -10.78
C ALA A 63 11.97 -15.70 -11.09
N SER A 64 12.86 -15.23 -10.21
CA SER A 64 14.30 -15.42 -10.39
C SER A 64 14.66 -16.91 -10.35
N PRO A 65 15.65 -17.35 -11.15
CA PRO A 65 16.09 -18.74 -11.15
C PRO A 65 16.66 -19.12 -9.77
N LYS A 66 16.36 -20.34 -9.31
CA LYS A 66 16.88 -20.86 -8.04
C LYS A 66 18.41 -21.05 -8.06
N ASN A 67 18.93 -21.52 -9.19
CA ASN A 67 20.35 -21.87 -9.38
C ASN A 67 21.05 -20.94 -10.39
N GLY A 68 20.67 -19.66 -10.43
CA GLY A 68 21.23 -18.69 -11.39
C GLY A 68 21.31 -17.27 -10.82
N PRO A 69 21.83 -16.30 -11.59
CA PRO A 69 21.92 -14.92 -11.14
C PRO A 69 20.52 -14.35 -10.86
N PRO A 70 20.35 -13.58 -9.76
CA PRO A 70 19.07 -12.97 -9.43
C PRO A 70 18.64 -11.98 -10.51
N LYS A 71 17.34 -11.96 -10.81
CA LYS A 71 16.74 -11.00 -11.76
C LYS A 71 16.06 -9.87 -10.99
N PHE A 72 16.20 -8.64 -11.48
CA PHE A 72 15.62 -7.44 -10.87
C PHE A 72 14.76 -6.68 -11.88
N ALA A 73 13.70 -6.00 -11.41
CA ALA A 73 12.87 -5.14 -12.26
C ALA A 73 12.66 -3.72 -11.72
N SER A 74 13.03 -3.44 -10.47
CA SER A 74 12.82 -2.12 -9.87
C SER A 74 13.68 -1.02 -10.48
N CYS A 75 14.84 -1.36 -11.06
CA CYS A 75 15.79 -0.42 -11.66
C CYS A 75 15.48 -0.08 -13.13
N CYS A 76 15.55 -1.06 -14.03
CA CYS A 76 15.40 -0.86 -15.48
C CYS A 76 14.21 -1.62 -16.11
N ALA A 77 13.33 -2.18 -15.27
CA ALA A 77 12.22 -3.02 -15.71
C ALA A 77 12.64 -4.15 -16.68
N GLN A 78 13.75 -4.83 -16.37
CA GLN A 78 14.37 -5.87 -17.21
C GLN A 78 14.70 -5.35 -18.61
N ASN A 79 15.58 -4.34 -18.70
CA ASN A 79 16.05 -3.71 -19.94
C ASN A 79 15.02 -2.91 -20.75
N GLN A 80 13.80 -2.69 -20.24
CA GLN A 80 12.81 -1.82 -20.90
C GLN A 80 13.14 -0.33 -20.76
N ILE A 81 13.99 0.05 -19.81
CA ILE A 81 14.38 1.44 -19.54
C ILE A 81 15.86 1.59 -19.87
N GLN A 82 16.15 2.36 -20.91
CA GLN A 82 17.49 2.69 -21.36
C GLN A 82 17.61 4.21 -21.35
N LEU A 83 18.22 4.74 -20.30
CA LEU A 83 18.41 6.18 -20.10
C LEU A 83 19.91 6.48 -20.02
N PRO A 84 20.35 7.67 -20.46
CA PRO A 84 21.73 8.11 -20.28
C PRO A 84 22.05 8.23 -18.78
N GLN A 85 23.30 7.97 -18.41
CA GLN A 85 23.77 8.28 -17.05
C GLN A 85 23.83 9.79 -16.85
N LEU A 86 23.61 10.24 -15.62
CA LEU A 86 23.83 11.64 -15.26
C LEU A 86 25.33 11.93 -15.38
N PRO A 87 25.73 13.02 -16.05
CA PRO A 87 27.14 13.33 -16.20
C PRO A 87 27.75 13.73 -14.85
N ARG A 88 29.07 13.59 -14.76
CA ARG A 88 29.81 14.07 -13.60
C ARG A 88 29.79 15.60 -13.60
N PRO A 89 29.54 16.25 -12.45
CA PRO A 89 29.53 17.71 -12.37
C PRO A 89 30.91 18.28 -12.73
N PRO A 90 30.97 19.52 -13.27
CA PRO A 90 32.23 20.19 -13.53
C PRO A 90 32.97 20.56 -12.24
N TYR A 91 34.29 20.79 -12.33
CA TYR A 91 35.05 21.42 -11.25
C TYR A 91 34.61 22.89 -11.12
N PRO A 92 34.46 23.46 -9.90
CA PRO A 92 34.76 22.87 -8.59
C PRO A 92 33.61 22.11 -7.91
N LEU A 93 32.43 21.98 -8.52
CA LEU A 93 31.28 21.34 -7.90
C LEU A 93 31.53 19.87 -7.55
N ASP A 94 32.20 19.12 -8.43
CA ASP A 94 32.60 17.73 -8.15
C ASP A 94 33.40 17.60 -6.86
N ARG A 95 34.38 18.50 -6.67
CA ARG A 95 35.23 18.58 -5.48
C ARG A 95 34.39 18.71 -4.22
N TYR A 96 33.49 19.71 -4.19
CA TYR A 96 32.65 19.99 -3.02
C TYR A 96 31.67 18.87 -2.68
N LEU A 97 31.30 18.05 -3.67
CA LEU A 97 30.42 16.89 -3.47
C LEU A 97 31.18 15.64 -2.98
N THR A 98 32.47 15.52 -3.29
CA THR A 98 33.25 14.30 -3.00
C THR A 98 34.22 14.43 -1.83
N GLU A 99 34.89 15.57 -1.68
CA GLU A 99 35.95 15.76 -0.69
C GLU A 99 35.41 15.85 0.74
N GLN A 100 36.27 15.58 1.72
CA GLN A 100 35.92 15.50 3.14
C GLN A 100 36.48 16.67 3.98
N ASP A 101 37.10 17.65 3.33
CA ASP A 101 37.58 18.84 4.00
C ASP A 101 36.41 19.65 4.63
N PRO A 102 36.68 20.52 5.62
CA PRO A 102 35.64 21.29 6.28
C PRO A 102 34.76 22.13 5.33
N VAL A 103 35.32 22.64 4.23
CA VAL A 103 34.59 23.48 3.27
C VAL A 103 33.60 22.62 2.47
N SER A 104 34.03 21.46 1.96
CA SER A 104 33.17 20.52 1.22
C SER A 104 32.09 19.88 2.11
N ARG A 105 32.39 19.57 3.37
CA ARG A 105 31.36 19.12 4.32
C ARG A 105 30.31 20.19 4.57
N LYS A 106 30.73 21.43 4.83
CA LYS A 106 29.81 22.55 5.04
C LYS A 106 28.99 22.87 3.79
N PHE A 107 29.59 22.76 2.60
CA PHE A 107 28.88 22.87 1.33
C PHE A 107 27.76 21.84 1.22
N ARG A 108 28.02 20.56 1.51
CA ARG A 108 27.00 19.50 1.42
C ARG A 108 25.87 19.66 2.43
N GLU A 109 26.15 20.15 3.64
CA GLU A 109 25.11 20.50 4.61
C GLU A 109 24.19 21.62 4.11
N ASP A 110 24.77 22.64 3.47
CA ASP A 110 24.07 23.83 2.98
C ASP A 110 23.76 23.77 1.46
N ILE A 111 23.94 22.63 0.79
CA ILE A 111 23.87 22.51 -0.68
C ILE A 111 22.53 22.98 -1.25
N TRP A 112 21.43 22.75 -0.51
CA TRP A 112 20.12 23.22 -0.91
C TRP A 112 20.01 24.76 -0.87
N LYS A 113 20.73 25.42 0.03
CA LYS A 113 20.83 26.88 0.07
C LYS A 113 21.67 27.41 -1.08
N TYR A 114 22.78 26.76 -1.41
CA TYR A 114 23.55 27.09 -2.61
C TYR A 114 22.70 26.93 -3.87
N ASN A 115 21.95 25.82 -4.01
CA ASN A 115 21.04 25.62 -5.14
C ASN A 115 20.00 26.75 -5.24
N ARG A 116 19.49 27.25 -4.10
CA ARG A 116 18.54 28.38 -4.05
C ARG A 116 19.10 29.64 -4.73
N THR A 117 20.42 29.87 -4.67
CA THR A 117 21.07 31.05 -5.27
C THR A 117 21.16 31.01 -6.79
N PHE A 118 20.95 29.83 -7.38
CA PHE A 118 21.09 29.57 -8.81
C PHE A 118 19.76 29.18 -9.48
N LEU A 119 18.64 29.23 -8.76
CA LEU A 119 17.34 28.85 -9.31
C LEU A 119 16.95 29.73 -10.49
N PHE A 120 16.36 29.15 -11.53
CA PHE A 120 15.70 29.90 -12.60
C PHE A 120 14.23 30.16 -12.27
N THR A 121 13.67 29.38 -11.35
CA THR A 121 12.25 29.36 -11.01
C THR A 121 12.03 29.63 -9.53
N SER A 122 10.89 30.26 -9.21
CA SER A 122 10.38 30.27 -7.85
C SER A 122 9.59 28.99 -7.58
N LEU A 123 9.70 28.49 -6.36
CA LEU A 123 8.96 27.32 -5.87
C LEU A 123 7.73 27.80 -5.11
N GLY A 124 6.55 27.61 -5.68
CA GLY A 124 5.28 27.85 -5.00
C GLY A 124 4.81 26.60 -4.29
N VAL A 125 5.03 26.54 -2.97
CA VAL A 125 4.54 25.45 -2.09
C VAL A 125 4.60 25.91 -0.63
N GLN A 126 3.72 25.38 0.22
CA GLN A 126 3.81 25.58 1.66
C GLN A 126 4.82 24.61 2.27
N GLN A 127 5.92 25.13 2.83
CA GLN A 127 6.91 24.31 3.54
C GLN A 127 6.53 24.17 5.02
N ASP A 128 6.49 22.92 5.50
CA ASP A 128 6.19 22.62 6.90
C ASP A 128 7.49 22.52 7.72
N HIS A 129 7.70 23.51 8.58
CA HIS A 129 8.84 23.57 9.50
C HIS A 129 8.53 23.04 10.90
N SER A 130 7.28 22.63 11.19
CA SER A 130 6.86 22.20 12.53
C SER A 130 7.66 20.99 13.03
N VAL A 131 8.02 20.07 12.13
CA VAL A 131 8.79 18.85 12.42
C VAL A 131 10.27 19.10 12.72
N ASN A 132 10.77 20.31 12.46
CA ASN A 132 12.19 20.68 12.57
C ASN A 132 12.54 21.44 13.86
N ARG A 133 11.60 21.59 14.80
CA ARG A 133 11.81 22.34 16.07
C ARG A 133 12.59 21.58 17.15
N GLY A 134 13.09 20.37 16.88
CA GLY A 134 13.82 19.54 17.85
C GLY A 134 15.12 18.97 17.29
N ASN A 135 15.92 18.34 18.15
CA ASN A 135 17.33 17.95 17.89
C ASN A 135 17.58 16.88 16.81
N GLY A 136 16.54 16.37 16.13
CA GLY A 136 16.74 15.42 15.04
C GLY A 136 17.11 16.10 13.71
N PRO A 137 17.55 15.33 12.69
CA PRO A 137 17.95 15.87 11.39
C PRO A 137 16.81 16.58 10.65
N PRO A 138 17.09 17.69 9.94
CA PRO A 138 16.07 18.47 9.25
C PRO A 138 15.37 17.63 8.18
N VAL A 139 14.05 17.72 8.12
CA VAL A 139 13.21 17.04 7.14
C VAL A 139 12.58 18.06 6.22
N PHE A 140 12.70 17.82 4.91
CA PHE A 140 11.93 18.53 3.92
C PHE A 140 10.54 17.92 3.82
N ARG A 141 9.53 18.68 4.27
CA ARG A 141 8.11 18.32 4.25
C ARG A 141 7.32 19.49 3.66
N ILE A 142 6.42 19.17 2.74
CA ILE A 142 5.58 20.18 2.07
C ILE A 142 4.10 19.87 2.29
N SER A 143 3.27 20.90 2.16
CA SER A 143 1.80 20.85 2.12
C SER A 143 1.29 21.56 0.86
N GLY A 144 0.14 21.13 0.35
CA GLY A 144 -0.52 21.79 -0.78
C GLY A 144 -0.03 21.36 -2.16
N GLU A 145 -0.36 22.20 -3.14
CA GLU A 145 0.12 22.08 -4.52
C GLU A 145 1.54 22.64 -4.65
N LEU A 146 2.39 21.92 -5.38
CA LEU A 146 3.72 22.38 -5.75
C LEU A 146 3.71 22.82 -7.21
N HIS A 147 4.20 24.03 -7.46
CA HIS A 147 4.38 24.56 -8.80
C HIS A 147 5.68 25.36 -8.93
N HIS A 148 6.30 25.30 -10.11
CA HIS A 148 7.44 26.15 -10.47
C HIS A 148 6.96 27.33 -11.29
N ASN A 149 7.20 28.54 -10.80
CA ASN A 149 6.89 29.75 -11.54
C ASN A 149 8.18 30.36 -12.08
N SER A 150 8.08 30.94 -13.26
CA SER A 150 9.15 31.73 -13.86
C SER A 150 8.67 33.17 -14.00
N GLY A 151 9.54 34.12 -13.69
CA GLY A 151 9.27 35.56 -13.74
C GLY A 151 9.73 36.23 -15.03
N ALA A 152 9.50 37.54 -15.12
CA ALA A 152 10.06 38.35 -16.20
C ALA A 152 11.58 38.22 -16.25
N LEU A 153 12.15 38.28 -17.46
CA LEU A 153 13.58 38.12 -17.70
C LEU A 153 14.40 39.31 -17.20
N MET A 154 13.79 40.49 -17.14
CA MET A 154 14.39 41.69 -16.55
C MET A 154 13.70 42.03 -15.23
N ALA A 155 14.48 42.52 -14.26
CA ALA A 155 13.92 43.08 -13.04
C ALA A 155 13.21 44.41 -13.34
N PRO A 156 12.03 44.67 -12.77
CA PRO A 156 11.41 46.00 -12.83
C PRO A 156 12.34 47.08 -12.24
N ALA A 157 12.20 48.32 -12.71
CA ALA A 157 12.99 49.44 -12.21
C ALA A 157 12.90 49.57 -10.68
N GLY A 158 14.05 49.65 -10.01
CA GLY A 158 14.15 49.73 -8.55
C GLY A 158 14.01 48.40 -7.79
N MET A 159 13.72 47.29 -8.47
CA MET A 159 13.70 45.97 -7.83
C MET A 159 15.02 45.22 -8.01
N VAL A 160 15.43 44.50 -6.96
CA VAL A 160 16.64 43.67 -7.01
C VAL A 160 16.37 42.42 -7.88
N PRO A 161 17.23 42.12 -8.88
CA PRO A 161 17.10 40.93 -9.71
C PRO A 161 17.07 39.61 -8.92
N ARG A 162 16.24 38.67 -9.38
CA ARG A 162 16.06 37.33 -8.79
C ARG A 162 15.86 36.25 -9.84
N TYR A 163 16.16 35.00 -9.47
CA TYR A 163 15.96 33.81 -10.30
C TYR A 163 16.64 33.91 -11.68
N SER A 164 15.90 33.63 -12.77
CA SER A 164 16.36 33.74 -14.16
C SER A 164 16.98 35.11 -14.51
N GLN A 165 16.58 36.20 -13.82
CA GLN A 165 17.10 37.55 -14.07
C GLN A 165 18.60 37.66 -13.76
N LEU A 166 19.09 36.88 -12.78
CA LEU A 166 20.51 36.89 -12.40
C LEU A 166 21.41 36.28 -13.48
N PHE A 167 20.85 35.54 -14.43
CA PHE A 167 21.60 34.91 -15.53
C PHE A 167 21.74 35.81 -16.75
N ILE A 168 21.03 36.95 -16.78
CA ILE A 168 21.09 37.93 -17.87
C ILE A 168 22.04 39.08 -17.53
N LEU A 169 22.36 39.26 -16.24
CA LEU A 169 23.32 40.27 -15.80
C LEU A 169 24.76 39.83 -16.10
N GLU A 170 25.63 40.83 -16.23
CA GLU A 170 27.08 40.63 -16.24
C GLU A 170 27.52 39.73 -15.06
N PRO A 171 28.46 38.78 -15.28
CA PRO A 171 28.83 37.79 -14.27
C PRO A 171 29.16 38.38 -12.90
N ASN A 172 29.94 39.48 -12.87
CA ASN A 172 30.32 40.14 -11.62
C ASN A 172 29.12 40.78 -10.90
N ALA A 173 28.20 41.42 -11.64
CA ALA A 173 27.00 42.00 -11.06
C ALA A 173 26.07 40.92 -10.48
N SER A 174 25.89 39.81 -11.19
CA SER A 174 25.10 38.66 -10.71
C SER A 174 25.69 38.06 -9.43
N LEU A 175 27.02 37.92 -9.38
CA LEU A 175 27.74 37.40 -8.23
C LEU A 175 27.60 38.31 -7.00
N THR A 176 27.76 39.62 -7.16
CA THR A 176 27.59 40.59 -6.07
C THR A 176 26.18 40.50 -5.48
N ILE A 177 25.14 40.43 -6.33
CA ILE A 177 23.76 40.29 -5.85
C ILE A 177 23.57 38.96 -5.10
N ARG A 178 24.10 37.84 -5.63
CA ARG A 178 24.03 36.53 -4.95
C ARG A 178 24.69 36.56 -3.58
N GLN A 179 25.86 37.19 -3.46
CA GLN A 179 26.59 37.32 -2.19
C GLN A 179 25.84 38.20 -1.18
N GLN A 180 25.28 39.34 -1.64
CA GLN A 180 24.50 40.23 -0.79
C GLN A 180 23.20 39.58 -0.28
N GLN A 181 22.52 38.78 -1.11
CA GLN A 181 21.28 38.11 -0.73
C GLN A 181 21.48 36.84 0.12
N ASN A 182 22.70 36.28 0.18
CA ASN A 182 23.00 35.02 0.84
C ASN A 182 24.27 35.14 1.69
N THR A 183 24.26 36.08 2.64
CA THR A 183 25.39 36.35 3.55
C THR A 183 25.74 35.19 4.48
N ASP A 184 24.85 34.20 4.62
CA ASP A 184 25.08 32.97 5.39
C ASP A 184 25.89 31.91 4.61
N LEU A 185 26.18 32.14 3.32
CA LEU A 185 26.93 31.23 2.45
C LEU A 185 28.38 31.66 2.26
N ASN A 186 29.25 30.68 1.97
CA ASN A 186 30.66 30.94 1.70
C ASN A 186 30.81 31.65 0.34
N SER A 187 31.27 32.90 0.40
CA SER A 187 31.46 33.77 -0.76
C SER A 187 32.47 33.23 -1.77
N HIS A 188 33.50 32.50 -1.33
CA HIS A 188 34.48 31.87 -2.21
C HIS A 188 33.90 30.72 -3.01
N ILE A 189 32.96 29.95 -2.44
CA ILE A 189 32.24 28.91 -3.19
C ILE A 189 31.34 29.55 -4.24
N LEU A 190 30.63 30.64 -3.89
CA LEU A 190 29.81 31.38 -4.85
C LEU A 190 30.64 32.00 -5.98
N GLN A 191 31.87 32.44 -5.69
CA GLN A 191 32.84 32.92 -6.67
C GLN A 191 33.37 31.80 -7.57
N GLY A 192 33.77 30.69 -6.96
CA GLY A 192 34.39 29.56 -7.66
C GLY A 192 33.42 28.78 -8.54
N TYR A 193 32.13 28.80 -8.22
CA TYR A 193 31.06 28.25 -9.04
C TYR A 193 30.37 29.39 -9.82
N ASN A 194 31.07 29.96 -10.81
CA ASN A 194 30.51 31.00 -11.66
C ASN A 194 29.67 30.37 -12.77
N VAL A 195 28.39 30.22 -12.46
CA VAL A 195 27.39 29.58 -13.32
C VAL A 195 27.27 30.22 -14.71
N ASN A 196 27.71 31.47 -14.90
CA ASN A 196 27.72 32.11 -16.23
C ASN A 196 28.81 31.55 -17.17
N ASN A 197 29.87 30.93 -16.65
CA ASN A 197 30.87 30.21 -17.46
C ASN A 197 30.61 28.69 -17.50
N ASP A 198 30.01 28.12 -16.45
CA ASP A 198 29.85 26.66 -16.28
C ASP A 198 28.46 26.12 -16.65
N VAL A 199 27.42 26.96 -16.69
CA VAL A 199 26.07 26.61 -17.15
C VAL A 199 25.74 27.43 -18.39
N SER A 200 25.93 26.80 -19.54
CA SER A 200 25.46 27.28 -20.82
C SER A 200 23.96 27.01 -20.97
N VAL A 201 23.16 28.08 -21.11
CA VAL A 201 21.78 27.98 -21.60
C VAL A 201 21.84 27.63 -23.08
N HIS A 202 21.63 26.36 -23.40
CA HIS A 202 21.58 25.92 -24.78
C HIS A 202 20.17 26.05 -25.34
N LEU A 203 19.99 26.90 -26.34
CA LEU A 203 18.86 26.79 -27.25
C LEU A 203 19.04 25.50 -28.06
N ARG A 204 18.25 24.46 -27.73
CA ARG A 204 18.25 23.19 -28.47
C ARG A 204 17.03 23.13 -29.36
N LEU A 205 17.26 22.95 -30.67
CA LEU A 205 16.23 22.54 -31.62
C LEU A 205 16.00 21.03 -31.46
N ASP A 206 14.73 20.61 -31.51
CA ASP A 206 14.39 19.18 -31.53
C ASP A 206 14.99 18.52 -32.79
N PRO A 207 15.67 17.36 -32.67
CA PRO A 207 16.19 16.61 -33.81
C PRO A 207 15.17 16.30 -34.92
N GLN A 208 13.87 16.29 -34.61
CA GLN A 208 12.78 16.02 -35.56
C GLN A 208 12.24 17.28 -36.27
N MET A 209 12.70 18.49 -35.91
CA MET A 209 12.26 19.72 -36.55
C MET A 209 12.92 19.95 -37.92
N ASP A 210 12.14 20.51 -38.85
CA ASP A 210 12.61 20.89 -40.19
C ASP A 210 13.63 22.02 -40.11
N ARG A 211 14.90 21.67 -40.36
CA ARG A 211 16.06 22.58 -40.35
C ARG A 211 16.04 23.61 -41.47
N ARG A 212 15.10 23.55 -42.41
CA ARG A 212 14.91 24.58 -43.45
C ARG A 212 13.99 25.71 -43.00
N ARG A 213 13.18 25.51 -41.95
CA ARG A 213 12.24 26.51 -41.41
C ARG A 213 12.66 27.12 -40.07
N TYR A 214 13.34 26.35 -39.21
CA TYR A 214 13.70 26.79 -37.87
C TYR A 214 15.22 26.78 -37.71
N ASN A 215 15.81 27.97 -37.74
CA ASN A 215 17.25 28.19 -37.52
C ASN A 215 17.51 28.57 -36.05
N LEU A 216 18.69 28.23 -35.55
CA LEU A 216 19.18 28.82 -34.29
C LEU A 216 19.45 30.32 -34.52
N PRO A 217 19.16 31.21 -33.56
CA PRO A 217 19.52 32.62 -33.68
C PRO A 217 21.02 32.79 -33.93
N THR A 218 21.39 33.62 -34.90
CA THR A 218 22.79 33.90 -35.26
C THR A 218 23.43 35.05 -34.48
N HIS A 219 22.67 35.70 -33.57
CA HIS A 219 23.13 36.77 -32.69
C HIS A 219 22.93 36.39 -31.20
N PRO A 220 23.71 36.97 -30.26
CA PRO A 220 23.59 36.73 -28.82
C PRO A 220 22.36 37.48 -28.24
N GLU A 221 21.19 37.27 -28.83
CA GLU A 221 19.92 37.68 -28.24
C GLU A 221 19.38 36.50 -27.43
N VAL A 222 19.33 36.67 -26.11
CA VAL A 222 18.92 35.64 -25.15
C VAL A 222 17.41 35.41 -25.27
N ALA A 223 17.01 34.47 -26.13
CA ALA A 223 15.65 33.91 -26.11
C ALA A 223 15.61 32.77 -25.08
N ILE A 224 14.75 32.87 -24.06
CA ILE A 224 14.53 31.79 -23.10
C ILE A 224 13.20 31.10 -23.45
N ILE A 225 13.25 29.80 -23.76
CA ILE A 225 12.08 28.96 -24.01
C ILE A 225 11.46 28.56 -22.66
N LEU A 226 10.27 29.10 -22.34
CA LEU A 226 9.50 28.71 -21.15
C LEU A 226 8.03 28.49 -21.52
N PRO A 227 7.52 27.24 -21.53
CA PRO A 227 6.12 27.00 -21.83
C PRO A 227 5.20 27.37 -20.66
N THR A 228 4.01 27.84 -21.00
CA THR A 228 2.92 28.19 -20.08
C THR A 228 1.84 27.12 -20.06
N GLN A 229 0.90 27.20 -19.11
CA GLN A 229 -0.21 26.26 -18.91
C GLN A 229 -1.08 25.98 -20.16
N HIS A 230 -1.01 26.82 -21.20
CA HIS A 230 -1.85 26.70 -22.41
C HIS A 230 -1.19 25.96 -23.58
N SER A 231 0.09 25.59 -23.49
CA SER A 231 0.71 24.79 -24.54
C SER A 231 0.35 23.31 -24.36
N THR A 232 -0.49 22.81 -25.24
CA THR A 232 -0.83 21.38 -25.34
C THR A 232 0.21 20.60 -26.13
N GLN A 233 1.25 21.26 -26.64
CA GLN A 233 2.30 20.67 -27.47
C GLN A 233 3.69 20.76 -26.81
N PRO A 234 4.52 19.70 -26.89
CA PRO A 234 5.82 19.67 -26.21
C PRO A 234 6.91 20.63 -26.76
N HIS A 235 6.62 21.54 -27.69
CA HIS A 235 7.65 22.17 -28.54
C HIS A 235 7.45 23.66 -28.89
N ASP A 236 6.73 24.44 -28.09
CA ASP A 236 6.56 25.87 -28.40
C ASP A 236 7.77 26.72 -27.95
N ILE A 237 8.37 27.45 -28.89
CA ILE A 237 9.30 28.55 -28.62
C ILE A 237 8.47 29.74 -28.10
N VAL A 238 8.48 29.99 -26.79
CA VAL A 238 7.78 31.12 -26.19
C VAL A 238 8.78 32.22 -25.86
N LEU A 239 8.76 33.32 -26.62
CA LEU A 239 9.48 34.55 -26.30
C LEU A 239 8.77 35.26 -25.15
N ARG A 240 9.49 35.56 -24.06
CA ARG A 240 8.93 36.36 -22.95
C ARG A 240 9.01 37.85 -23.23
N LEU A 241 7.91 38.54 -22.95
CA LEU A 241 7.86 40.00 -22.92
C LEU A 241 8.79 40.54 -21.80
N HIS A 242 9.37 41.73 -22.02
CA HIS A 242 10.20 42.44 -21.04
C HIS A 242 9.50 42.66 -19.68
N HIS A 243 8.16 42.63 -19.68
CA HIS A 243 7.29 42.80 -18.51
C HIS A 243 6.18 41.76 -18.54
N GLY A 244 5.78 41.21 -17.38
CA GLY A 244 4.67 40.26 -17.31
C GLY A 244 4.54 39.55 -15.95
N PRO A 245 3.38 38.92 -15.68
CA PRO A 245 3.14 38.17 -14.45
C PRO A 245 4.00 36.90 -14.38
N LEU A 246 4.13 36.34 -13.17
CA LEU A 246 4.69 35.01 -12.97
C LEU A 246 3.88 33.98 -13.75
N GLN A 247 4.56 33.11 -14.51
CA GLN A 247 3.91 32.03 -15.25
C GLN A 247 4.41 30.67 -14.75
N GLN A 248 3.46 29.75 -14.56
CA GLN A 248 3.74 28.39 -14.15
C GLN A 248 4.31 27.56 -15.30
N ILE A 249 5.39 26.83 -15.01
CA ILE A 249 5.98 25.83 -15.90
C ILE A 249 5.25 24.51 -15.67
N SER A 250 4.93 23.81 -16.77
CA SER A 250 4.32 22.48 -16.69
C SER A 250 5.31 21.46 -16.10
N ASP A 251 4.86 20.65 -15.15
CA ASP A 251 5.59 19.50 -14.59
C ASP A 251 5.81 18.35 -15.60
N LEU A 252 5.20 18.44 -16.79
CA LEU A 252 5.42 17.55 -17.92
C LEU A 252 6.60 17.99 -18.80
N HIS A 253 7.14 19.19 -18.59
CA HIS A 253 8.19 19.75 -19.42
C HIS A 253 9.58 19.22 -19.02
N PRO A 254 10.46 18.86 -19.97
CA PRO A 254 11.79 18.35 -19.65
C PRO A 254 12.64 19.31 -18.80
N SER A 255 12.45 20.62 -18.92
CA SER A 255 13.19 21.62 -18.12
C SER A 255 12.61 21.89 -16.71
N TYR A 256 11.49 21.26 -16.33
CA TYR A 256 10.81 21.53 -15.07
C TYR A 256 11.70 21.31 -13.84
N LEU A 257 12.38 20.16 -13.77
CA LEU A 257 13.33 19.86 -12.68
C LEU A 257 14.68 20.57 -12.88
N PRO A 258 15.32 20.57 -14.08
CA PRO A 258 16.59 21.26 -14.27
C PRO A 258 16.61 22.74 -13.86
N LEU A 259 15.53 23.49 -14.13
CA LEU A 259 15.44 24.91 -13.76
C LEU A 259 15.31 25.15 -12.25
N GLN A 260 14.81 24.15 -11.51
CA GLN A 260 14.66 24.19 -10.05
C GLN A 260 15.85 23.54 -9.31
N TYR A 261 16.63 22.68 -9.97
CA TYR A 261 17.75 21.97 -9.37
C TYR A 261 19.05 22.13 -10.20
N PRO A 262 19.48 23.36 -10.50
CA PRO A 262 20.64 23.63 -11.36
C PRO A 262 21.93 22.92 -10.90
N LEU A 263 22.14 22.74 -9.58
CA LEU A 263 23.31 22.01 -9.07
C LEU A 263 23.24 20.50 -9.33
N LEU A 264 22.06 19.94 -9.60
CA LEU A 264 21.88 18.54 -9.98
C LEU A 264 21.87 18.32 -11.50
N TYR A 265 21.69 19.40 -12.25
CA TYR A 265 21.66 19.44 -13.72
C TYR A 265 22.65 20.49 -14.26
N PRO A 266 23.95 20.38 -13.92
CA PRO A 266 24.93 21.43 -14.20
C PRO A 266 25.20 21.62 -15.70
N GLN A 267 24.82 20.68 -16.57
CA GLN A 267 24.99 20.82 -18.02
C GLN A 267 23.67 21.14 -18.74
N GLY A 268 22.59 21.41 -17.99
CA GLY A 268 21.26 21.67 -18.54
C GLY A 268 20.64 20.42 -19.19
N GLU A 269 20.87 19.25 -18.61
CA GLU A 269 20.31 17.98 -19.07
C GLU A 269 18.79 17.98 -18.91
N ASN A 270 18.08 17.31 -19.83
CA ASN A 270 16.63 17.20 -19.73
C ASN A 270 16.22 16.30 -18.57
N GLY A 271 15.23 16.75 -17.81
CA GLY A 271 14.45 15.93 -16.90
C GLY A 271 13.48 15.01 -17.65
N TRP A 272 12.52 14.46 -16.89
CA TRP A 272 11.48 13.62 -17.47
C TRP A 272 10.49 14.43 -18.33
N HIS A 273 9.98 13.82 -19.40
CA HIS A 273 8.87 14.32 -20.20
C HIS A 273 8.04 13.13 -20.76
N PRO A 274 6.77 13.35 -21.15
CA PRO A 274 5.84 12.25 -21.49
C PRO A 274 6.18 11.48 -22.77
N ASP A 275 7.05 11.99 -23.64
CA ASP A 275 7.42 11.32 -24.90
C ASP A 275 8.56 10.31 -24.74
N LEU A 276 9.15 10.20 -23.54
CA LEU A 276 10.07 9.10 -23.23
C LEU A 276 9.32 7.76 -23.35
N LYS A 277 9.94 6.77 -23.99
CA LYS A 277 9.33 5.46 -24.30
C LYS A 277 10.06 4.32 -23.60
N LEU A 278 9.32 3.26 -23.32
CA LEU A 278 9.88 1.96 -22.94
C LEU A 278 10.32 1.20 -24.19
N VAL A 279 11.49 0.58 -24.11
CA VAL A 279 12.00 -0.33 -25.13
C VAL A 279 11.30 -1.68 -24.97
N GLU A 280 10.89 -2.30 -26.08
CA GLU A 280 10.37 -3.67 -26.10
C GLU A 280 11.56 -4.62 -26.08
N THR A 281 11.59 -5.58 -25.15
CA THR A 281 12.66 -6.57 -25.11
C THR A 281 12.44 -7.65 -26.16
N GLU A 282 13.51 -8.34 -26.58
CA GLU A 282 13.42 -9.46 -27.54
C GLU A 282 12.42 -10.54 -27.09
N GLU A 283 12.45 -10.89 -25.80
CA GLU A 283 11.50 -11.84 -25.21
C GLU A 283 10.04 -11.34 -25.30
N GLN A 284 9.81 -10.04 -25.10
CA GLN A 284 8.47 -9.45 -25.22
C GLN A 284 7.99 -9.42 -26.67
N GLN A 285 8.89 -9.08 -27.60
CA GLN A 285 8.64 -9.10 -29.03
C GLN A 285 8.26 -10.51 -29.48
N TRP A 286 9.05 -11.53 -29.10
CA TRP A 286 8.75 -12.93 -29.40
C TRP A 286 7.39 -13.36 -28.84
N ASN A 287 7.12 -13.07 -27.56
CA ASN A 287 5.84 -13.41 -26.94
C ASN A 287 4.65 -12.66 -27.56
N ARG A 288 4.83 -11.42 -28.01
CA ARG A 288 3.81 -10.64 -28.73
C ARG A 288 3.51 -11.26 -30.09
N LEU A 289 4.54 -11.54 -30.89
CA LEU A 289 4.39 -12.17 -32.21
C LEU A 289 3.72 -13.54 -32.07
N LYS A 290 4.15 -14.37 -31.11
CA LYS A 290 3.53 -15.67 -30.83
C LYS A 290 2.03 -15.56 -30.51
N ARG A 291 1.64 -14.58 -29.68
CA ARG A 291 0.21 -14.33 -29.37
C ARG A 291 -0.56 -13.84 -30.60
N LEU A 292 0.03 -12.95 -31.41
CA LEU A 292 -0.59 -12.45 -32.64
C LEU A 292 -0.81 -13.58 -33.65
N HIS A 293 0.17 -14.48 -33.84
CA HIS A 293 0.01 -15.65 -34.69
C HIS A 293 -1.10 -16.58 -34.20
N ALA A 294 -1.16 -16.88 -32.89
CA ALA A 294 -2.22 -17.71 -32.32
C ALA A 294 -3.61 -17.07 -32.47
N GLN A 295 -3.72 -15.76 -32.21
CA GLN A 295 -4.98 -15.03 -32.34
C GLN A 295 -5.43 -14.92 -33.80
N ARG A 296 -4.48 -14.74 -34.73
CA ARG A 296 -4.76 -14.73 -36.17
C ARG A 296 -5.29 -16.09 -36.63
N ALA A 297 -4.63 -17.18 -36.27
CA ALA A 297 -5.09 -18.53 -36.57
C ALA A 297 -6.50 -18.82 -36.00
N GLU A 298 -6.80 -18.39 -34.76
CA GLU A 298 -8.13 -18.55 -34.16
C GLU A 298 -9.22 -17.73 -34.88
N ARG A 299 -8.90 -16.51 -35.31
CA ARG A 299 -9.85 -15.65 -36.04
C ARG A 299 -10.07 -16.14 -37.46
N GLU A 300 -9.01 -16.58 -38.15
CA GLU A 300 -9.08 -17.21 -39.48
C GLU A 300 -9.96 -18.47 -39.42
N ALA A 301 -9.76 -19.34 -38.43
CA ALA A 301 -10.60 -20.53 -38.23
C ALA A 301 -12.09 -20.20 -37.94
N ARG A 302 -12.40 -18.99 -37.47
CA ARG A 302 -13.77 -18.52 -37.20
C ARG A 302 -14.33 -17.60 -38.30
N GLY A 303 -13.62 -17.42 -39.41
CA GLY A 303 -14.04 -16.52 -40.50
C GLY A 303 -14.14 -15.04 -40.09
N LEU A 304 -13.44 -14.63 -39.02
CA LEU A 304 -13.48 -13.27 -38.49
C LEU A 304 -12.39 -12.40 -39.11
N ALA A 305 -12.69 -11.12 -39.35
CA ALA A 305 -11.72 -10.15 -39.82
C ALA A 305 -10.47 -10.10 -38.92
N ILE A 306 -9.31 -10.05 -39.57
CA ILE A 306 -7.98 -9.99 -38.95
C ILE A 306 -7.61 -8.52 -38.76
N PRO A 307 -7.51 -8.01 -37.52
CA PRO A 307 -7.12 -6.64 -37.29
C PRO A 307 -5.65 -6.42 -37.67
N GLU A 308 -5.35 -5.26 -38.25
CA GLU A 308 -3.98 -4.82 -38.47
C GLU A 308 -3.27 -4.61 -37.12
N ALA A 309 -2.12 -5.25 -36.93
CA ALA A 309 -1.44 -5.28 -35.64
C ALA A 309 -0.73 -3.93 -35.38
N THR A 310 -1.46 -2.94 -34.88
CA THR A 310 -0.87 -1.66 -34.46
C THR A 310 -0.11 -1.83 -33.15
N ARG A 311 1.21 -1.58 -33.20
CA ARG A 311 2.06 -1.56 -32.00
C ARG A 311 1.69 -0.33 -31.18
N ARG A 312 1.12 -0.53 -30.00
CA ARG A 312 0.96 0.55 -29.02
C ARG A 312 2.29 0.76 -28.28
N GLU A 313 2.98 1.84 -28.59
CA GLU A 313 4.17 2.26 -27.85
C GLU A 313 3.81 2.57 -26.39
N ARG A 314 4.67 2.14 -25.46
CA ARG A 314 4.44 2.33 -24.03
C ARG A 314 5.33 3.46 -23.54
N ARG A 315 4.72 4.54 -23.04
CA ARG A 315 5.44 5.67 -22.43
C ARG A 315 6.14 5.27 -21.14
N LEU A 316 7.31 5.84 -20.89
CA LEU A 316 8.06 5.75 -19.64
C LEU A 316 7.45 6.73 -18.64
N THR A 317 6.92 6.22 -17.52
CA THR A 317 6.33 7.07 -16.49
C THR A 317 7.40 7.76 -15.63
N LEU A 318 7.11 8.95 -15.11
CA LEU A 318 7.99 9.68 -14.20
C LEU A 318 8.40 8.83 -12.99
N THR A 319 7.47 8.04 -12.44
CA THR A 319 7.77 7.08 -11.36
C THR A 319 8.89 6.11 -11.71
N ARG A 320 8.89 5.56 -12.94
CA ARG A 320 9.93 4.62 -13.39
C ARG A 320 11.23 5.32 -13.73
N TRP A 321 11.15 6.53 -14.30
CA TRP A 321 12.30 7.39 -14.57
C TRP A 321 13.04 7.77 -13.27
N ALA A 322 12.29 8.22 -12.25
CA ALA A 322 12.83 8.54 -10.93
C ALA A 322 13.46 7.31 -10.27
N ALA A 323 12.75 6.18 -10.25
CA ALA A 323 13.28 4.93 -9.71
C ALA A 323 14.59 4.50 -10.40
N TYR A 324 14.72 4.69 -11.72
CA TYR A 324 15.95 4.37 -12.46
C TYR A 324 17.17 5.16 -11.98
N TYR A 325 17.02 6.47 -11.75
CA TYR A 325 18.12 7.33 -11.28
C TYR A 325 18.38 7.23 -9.78
N MET A 326 17.36 6.86 -8.99
CA MET A 326 17.51 6.60 -7.55
C MET A 326 18.25 5.30 -7.24
N HIS A 327 18.33 4.34 -8.16
CA HIS A 327 19.14 3.14 -7.95
C HIS A 327 20.63 3.47 -8.11
N PHE A 328 21.42 3.12 -7.09
CA PHE A 328 22.87 3.21 -7.12
C PHE A 328 23.46 2.22 -8.12
N ARG A 329 24.57 2.60 -8.78
CA ARG A 329 25.31 1.75 -9.73
C ARG A 329 26.75 1.66 -9.26
N LEU A 330 27.22 0.44 -8.99
CA LEU A 330 28.57 0.23 -8.47
C LEU A 330 29.61 0.79 -9.46
N GLY A 331 30.57 1.57 -8.94
CA GLY A 331 31.65 2.14 -9.75
C GLY A 331 31.24 3.31 -10.65
N GLN A 332 30.01 3.81 -10.55
CA GLN A 332 29.54 4.97 -11.30
C GLN A 332 29.22 6.13 -10.36
N PHE A 333 29.67 7.33 -10.72
CA PHE A 333 29.31 8.55 -10.01
C PHE A 333 27.82 8.85 -10.22
N ASN A 334 27.11 9.19 -9.14
CA ASN A 334 25.74 9.66 -9.21
C ASN A 334 25.60 10.93 -8.36
N ILE A 335 25.36 12.06 -9.05
CA ILE A 335 25.23 13.37 -8.41
C ILE A 335 24.09 13.42 -7.39
N LEU A 336 22.99 12.70 -7.66
CA LEU A 336 21.83 12.67 -6.78
C LEU A 336 22.20 12.08 -5.42
N HIS A 337 22.93 10.96 -5.41
CA HIS A 337 23.32 10.30 -4.17
C HIS A 337 24.35 11.10 -3.38
N ARG A 338 25.03 12.10 -3.96
CA ARG A 338 25.98 12.99 -3.27
C ARG A 338 25.34 14.26 -2.70
N ALA A 339 24.10 14.56 -3.09
CA ALA A 339 23.48 15.87 -2.85
C ALA A 339 22.66 15.99 -1.56
N GLY A 340 22.61 14.95 -0.72
CA GLY A 340 22.02 14.99 0.63
C GLY A 340 20.65 15.68 0.72
N GLY A 341 20.57 16.77 1.48
CA GLY A 341 19.34 17.56 1.63
C GLY A 341 18.71 18.06 0.32
N LEU A 342 19.50 18.29 -0.74
CA LEU A 342 18.97 18.67 -2.06
C LEU A 342 18.36 17.46 -2.80
N PHE A 343 18.92 16.26 -2.62
CA PHE A 343 18.32 15.02 -3.14
C PHE A 343 16.96 14.74 -2.51
N ASN A 344 16.82 14.97 -1.20
CA ASN A 344 15.54 14.88 -0.49
C ASN A 344 14.47 15.80 -1.10
N ARG A 345 14.85 17.05 -1.43
CA ARG A 345 13.95 18.01 -2.10
C ARG A 345 13.53 17.54 -3.48
N LEU A 346 14.50 17.10 -4.30
CA LEU A 346 14.23 16.56 -5.64
C LEU A 346 13.25 15.38 -5.59
N ILE A 347 13.42 14.43 -4.66
CA ILE A 347 12.54 13.26 -4.51
C ILE A 347 11.10 13.69 -4.22
N VAL A 348 10.92 14.62 -3.27
CA VAL A 348 9.59 15.13 -2.90
C VAL A 348 8.93 15.79 -4.10
N ASP A 349 9.67 16.59 -4.87
CA ASP A 349 9.19 17.27 -6.07
C ASP A 349 8.79 16.28 -7.19
N MET A 350 9.67 15.30 -7.48
CA MET A 350 9.37 14.23 -8.44
C MET A 350 8.09 13.47 -8.07
N TYR A 351 7.92 13.09 -6.80
CA TYR A 351 6.71 12.40 -6.38
C TYR A 351 5.48 13.32 -6.42
N THR A 352 5.62 14.58 -6.02
CA THR A 352 4.51 15.54 -6.03
C THR A 352 4.01 15.77 -7.45
N SER A 353 4.93 15.85 -8.43
CA SER A 353 4.61 15.89 -9.86
C SER A 353 3.88 14.61 -10.31
N VAL A 354 4.34 13.41 -9.89
CA VAL A 354 3.62 12.14 -10.16
C VAL A 354 2.19 12.18 -9.59
N ASP A 355 2.05 12.65 -8.36
CA ASP A 355 0.79 12.66 -7.63
C ASP A 355 -0.19 13.67 -8.22
N GLN A 356 0.26 14.89 -8.51
CA GLN A 356 -0.51 15.93 -9.19
C GLN A 356 -0.95 15.51 -10.59
N ASN A 357 -0.10 14.81 -11.35
CA ASN A 357 -0.51 14.23 -12.64
C ASN A 357 -1.67 13.23 -12.49
N ARG A 358 -1.63 12.37 -11.46
CA ARG A 358 -2.73 11.43 -11.19
C ARG A 358 -4.01 12.14 -10.76
N LEU A 359 -3.89 13.17 -9.92
CA LEU A 359 -5.02 13.96 -9.44
C LEU A 359 -5.65 14.79 -10.57
N ARG A 360 -4.83 15.41 -11.45
CA ARG A 360 -5.32 16.06 -12.68
C ARG A 360 -6.04 15.08 -13.60
N PHE A 361 -5.52 13.87 -13.78
CA PHE A 361 -6.23 12.84 -14.52
C PHE A 361 -7.60 12.53 -13.89
N ILE A 362 -7.66 12.34 -12.57
CA ILE A 362 -8.92 12.11 -11.86
C ILE A 362 -9.88 13.29 -12.06
N ASN A 363 -9.39 14.52 -11.96
CA ASN A 363 -10.20 15.72 -12.14
C ASN A 363 -10.75 15.85 -13.58
N SER A 364 -9.91 15.66 -14.59
CA SER A 364 -10.30 15.74 -16.00
C SER A 364 -11.13 14.55 -16.51
N ASN A 365 -11.22 13.45 -15.76
CA ASN A 365 -11.94 12.23 -16.16
C ASN A 365 -13.14 11.94 -15.26
N GLN A 366 -13.67 12.94 -14.54
CA GLN A 366 -14.86 12.78 -13.68
C GLN A 366 -16.08 12.23 -14.45
N SER A 367 -16.21 12.48 -15.76
CA SER A 367 -17.25 11.88 -16.60
C SER A 367 -17.25 10.34 -16.65
N THR A 368 -16.14 9.70 -16.29
CA THR A 368 -16.02 8.22 -16.22
C THR A 368 -16.05 7.69 -14.79
N ILE A 369 -15.82 8.57 -13.81
CA ILE A 369 -15.64 8.23 -12.39
C ILE A 369 -16.89 8.58 -11.58
N ARG A 370 -17.66 9.59 -12.00
CA ARG A 370 -18.87 10.05 -11.33
C ARG A 370 -19.90 8.92 -11.30
N ALA A 371 -20.52 8.78 -10.13
CA ALA A 371 -21.50 7.75 -9.87
C ALA A 371 -22.61 8.26 -8.95
N ALA A 372 -23.84 7.81 -9.19
CA ALA A 372 -25.00 8.05 -8.33
C ALA A 372 -25.80 6.75 -8.17
N ARG A 373 -26.76 6.76 -7.24
CA ARG A 373 -27.77 5.71 -7.16
C ARG A 373 -28.72 5.84 -8.34
N PHE A 374 -29.12 4.71 -8.92
CA PHE A 374 -30.07 4.69 -10.03
C PHE A 374 -31.39 5.38 -9.68
N SER A 375 -31.92 5.17 -8.47
CA SER A 375 -33.10 5.87 -7.95
C SER A 375 -32.98 7.39 -8.02
N ASN A 376 -31.83 7.95 -7.66
CA ASN A 376 -31.63 9.41 -7.70
C ASN A 376 -31.67 9.96 -9.14
N LEU A 377 -31.25 9.15 -10.12
CA LEU A 377 -31.31 9.53 -11.53
C LEU A 377 -32.76 9.47 -12.05
N THR A 378 -33.52 8.44 -11.66
CA THR A 378 -34.94 8.35 -12.01
C THR A 378 -35.78 9.41 -11.32
N ASP A 379 -35.49 9.72 -10.05
CA ASP A 379 -36.19 10.77 -9.29
C ASP A 379 -35.92 12.15 -9.90
N ALA A 380 -34.68 12.42 -10.34
CA ALA A 380 -34.35 13.66 -11.03
C ALA A 380 -35.13 13.80 -12.36
N GLN A 381 -35.23 12.72 -13.14
CA GLN A 381 -36.01 12.71 -14.39
C GLN A 381 -37.51 12.90 -14.15
N LEU A 382 -38.04 12.41 -13.01
CA LEU A 382 -39.45 12.56 -12.65
C LEU A 382 -39.77 13.96 -12.14
N ASN A 383 -38.86 14.58 -11.38
CA ASN A 383 -39.07 15.90 -10.79
C ASN A 383 -38.78 17.04 -11.78
N ASP A 384 -37.85 16.83 -12.71
CA ASP A 384 -37.48 17.82 -13.73
C ASP A 384 -37.18 17.15 -15.08
N PRO A 385 -38.23 16.85 -15.88
CA PRO A 385 -38.10 16.06 -17.10
C PRO A 385 -37.29 16.74 -18.20
N ASP A 386 -37.27 18.08 -18.21
CA ASP A 386 -36.74 18.89 -19.31
C ASP A 386 -35.52 19.76 -18.91
N ASP A 387 -35.21 19.96 -17.62
CA ASP A 387 -34.13 20.85 -17.14
C ASP A 387 -33.27 20.27 -16.00
N ALA A 388 -33.37 18.97 -15.70
CA ALA A 388 -32.52 18.34 -14.68
C ALA A 388 -31.01 18.48 -15.00
N ASP A 389 -30.30 19.37 -14.30
CA ASP A 389 -28.85 19.47 -14.42
C ASP A 389 -28.17 18.23 -13.81
N VAL A 390 -27.74 17.34 -14.69
CA VAL A 390 -26.98 16.13 -14.35
C VAL A 390 -25.66 16.46 -13.63
N ASN A 391 -25.19 17.72 -13.66
CA ASN A 391 -24.06 18.19 -12.88
C ASN A 391 -24.35 18.36 -11.38
N GLU A 392 -25.60 18.55 -10.99
CA GLU A 392 -26.02 18.67 -9.60
C GLU A 392 -26.31 17.31 -8.94
N ILE A 393 -26.45 16.26 -9.75
CA ILE A 393 -26.70 14.89 -9.27
C ILE A 393 -25.37 14.21 -8.87
N GLY A 394 -25.22 13.91 -7.58
CA GLY A 394 -24.02 13.23 -7.03
C GLY A 394 -22.94 14.21 -6.57
N LYS A 395 -21.73 13.71 -6.25
CA LYS A 395 -20.59 14.58 -5.88
C LYS A 395 -19.89 15.13 -7.14
N ARG A 396 -19.57 16.43 -7.12
CA ARG A 396 -19.03 17.15 -8.29
C ARG A 396 -17.63 16.66 -8.69
N VAL A 397 -16.70 16.55 -7.74
CA VAL A 397 -15.36 15.97 -7.96
C VAL A 397 -15.10 14.94 -6.86
N PHE A 398 -15.06 13.66 -7.26
CA PHE A 398 -14.89 12.52 -6.38
C PHE A 398 -13.45 11.98 -6.48
N LEU A 399 -12.81 11.75 -5.33
CA LEU A 399 -11.49 11.11 -5.25
C LEU A 399 -11.68 9.59 -5.06
N PRO A 400 -11.51 8.76 -6.10
CA PRO A 400 -11.86 7.35 -6.00
C PRO A 400 -10.95 6.57 -5.05
N SER A 401 -11.47 5.50 -4.48
CA SER A 401 -10.70 4.59 -3.62
C SER A 401 -9.56 3.85 -4.33
N SER A 402 -9.46 3.93 -5.66
CA SER A 402 -8.28 3.48 -6.41
C SER A 402 -7.07 4.38 -6.21
N TYR A 403 -7.26 5.60 -5.68
CA TYR A 403 -6.19 6.51 -5.32
C TYR A 403 -5.58 6.13 -3.96
N VAL A 404 -4.40 5.52 -4.01
CA VAL A 404 -3.74 4.90 -2.85
C VAL A 404 -3.32 5.94 -1.81
N GLY A 405 -3.86 5.83 -0.59
CA GLY A 405 -3.62 6.73 0.53
C GLY A 405 -4.70 7.79 0.73
N GLY A 406 -5.58 8.00 -0.26
CA GLY A 406 -6.72 8.92 -0.14
C GLY A 406 -7.78 8.46 0.87
N PRO A 407 -8.76 9.33 1.23
CA PRO A 407 -9.74 9.03 2.28
C PRO A 407 -10.56 7.77 1.98
N HIS A 408 -11.12 7.67 0.77
CA HIS A 408 -11.90 6.51 0.35
C HIS A 408 -11.06 5.23 0.26
N PHE A 409 -9.76 5.33 -0.07
CA PHE A 409 -8.85 4.18 -0.02
C PHE A 409 -8.65 3.70 1.42
N MET A 410 -8.40 4.62 2.36
CA MET A 410 -8.22 4.28 3.77
C MET A 410 -9.51 3.71 4.38
N THR A 411 -10.67 4.28 4.05
CA THR A 411 -11.98 3.73 4.44
C THR A 411 -12.20 2.33 3.89
N GLN A 412 -11.80 2.05 2.64
CA GLN A 412 -11.90 0.71 2.07
C GLN A 412 -10.96 -0.28 2.76
N CYS A 413 -9.72 0.11 3.06
CA CYS A 413 -8.80 -0.73 3.83
C CYS A 413 -9.36 -1.05 5.23
N TYR A 414 -10.00 -0.06 5.87
CA TYR A 414 -10.71 -0.26 7.12
C TYR A 414 -11.85 -1.27 6.98
N GLN A 415 -12.74 -1.11 5.99
CA GLN A 415 -13.84 -2.05 5.74
C GLN A 415 -13.34 -3.48 5.49
N ASP A 416 -12.29 -3.64 4.67
CA ASP A 416 -11.70 -4.95 4.40
C ASP A 416 -11.15 -5.58 5.69
N SER A 417 -10.49 -4.77 6.51
CA SER A 417 -9.92 -5.22 7.79
C SER A 417 -11.02 -5.58 8.81
N MET A 418 -12.14 -4.85 8.81
CA MET A 418 -13.33 -5.17 9.62
C MET A 418 -14.00 -6.48 9.20
N VAL A 419 -14.05 -6.78 7.91
CA VAL A 419 -14.56 -8.07 7.41
C VAL A 419 -13.68 -9.22 7.89
N ILE A 420 -12.35 -9.06 7.88
CA ILE A 420 -11.42 -10.05 8.40
C ILE A 420 -11.64 -10.25 9.91
N VAL A 421 -11.73 -9.17 10.69
CA VAL A 421 -12.04 -9.27 12.13
C VAL A 421 -13.40 -9.90 12.38
N GLY A 422 -14.43 -9.55 11.60
CA GLY A 422 -15.76 -10.14 11.73
C GLY A 422 -15.80 -11.64 11.41
N HIS A 423 -14.91 -12.11 10.52
CA HIS A 423 -14.76 -13.53 10.20
C HIS A 423 -14.00 -14.29 11.29
N TYR A 424 -12.84 -13.78 11.73
CA TYR A 424 -11.99 -14.44 12.73
C TYR A 424 -12.37 -14.10 14.19
N LYS A 425 -13.36 -13.22 14.38
CA LYS A 425 -13.96 -12.74 15.63
C LYS A 425 -13.05 -11.94 16.57
N LYS A 426 -11.74 -12.13 16.52
CA LYS A 426 -10.79 -11.51 17.45
C LYS A 426 -9.42 -11.33 16.81
N VAL A 427 -8.83 -10.14 16.97
CA VAL A 427 -7.39 -9.89 16.76
C VAL A 427 -6.66 -10.44 17.98
N ASP A 428 -5.50 -11.08 17.79
CA ASP A 428 -4.73 -11.64 18.92
C ASP A 428 -3.52 -10.78 19.28
N ILE A 429 -2.83 -10.26 18.26
CA ILE A 429 -1.61 -9.46 18.43
C ILE A 429 -1.72 -8.21 17.58
N PHE A 430 -1.40 -7.08 18.20
CA PHE A 430 -1.08 -5.82 17.55
C PHE A 430 0.42 -5.56 17.67
N LEU A 431 1.12 -5.52 16.54
CA LEU A 431 2.56 -5.30 16.48
C LEU A 431 2.83 -4.02 15.68
N THR A 432 3.75 -3.20 16.16
CA THR A 432 4.27 -2.08 15.37
C THR A 432 5.78 -2.20 15.18
N MET A 433 6.28 -1.76 14.03
CA MET A 433 7.72 -1.81 13.69
C MET A 433 8.14 -0.47 13.09
N THR A 434 9.15 0.18 13.66
CA THR A 434 9.72 1.43 13.12
C THR A 434 11.10 1.19 12.54
N THR A 435 11.39 1.86 11.42
CA THR A 435 12.73 1.81 10.79
C THR A 435 13.83 2.22 11.76
N ASN A 436 14.92 1.45 11.82
CA ASN A 436 16.16 1.87 12.49
C ASN A 436 17.13 2.47 11.45
N PRO A 437 17.42 3.78 11.49
CA PRO A 437 18.38 4.41 10.57
C PRO A 437 19.83 3.93 10.77
N HIS A 438 20.13 3.26 11.89
CA HIS A 438 21.46 2.72 12.21
C HIS A 438 21.63 1.25 11.82
N TRP A 439 20.72 0.69 11.02
CA TRP A 439 20.90 -0.68 10.53
C TRP A 439 22.21 -0.80 9.73
N PRO A 440 23.01 -1.87 9.96
CA PRO A 440 24.28 -2.09 9.25
C PRO A 440 24.13 -2.08 7.72
N GLU A 441 22.98 -2.52 7.19
CA GLU A 441 22.67 -2.48 5.77
C GLU A 441 22.56 -1.07 5.21
N ILE A 442 22.12 -0.10 6.01
CA ILE A 442 22.11 1.31 5.62
C ILE A 442 23.52 1.86 5.76
N LEU A 443 24.12 1.72 6.95
CA LEU A 443 25.40 2.34 7.28
C LEU A 443 26.57 1.87 6.38
N ARG A 444 26.58 0.60 5.96
CA ARG A 444 27.62 0.06 5.05
C ARG A 444 27.57 0.66 3.64
N GLU A 445 26.44 1.21 3.24
CA GLU A 445 26.18 1.73 1.88
C GLU A 445 26.09 3.27 1.85
N LEU A 446 26.38 3.92 2.99
CA LEU A 446 26.57 5.36 3.09
C LEU A 446 27.99 5.73 2.65
N GLU A 447 28.10 6.82 1.91
CA GLU A 447 29.39 7.41 1.58
C GLU A 447 29.95 8.22 2.76
N PRO A 448 31.27 8.50 2.81
CA PRO A 448 31.85 9.28 3.90
C PRO A 448 31.17 10.65 4.06
N GLY A 449 30.74 10.96 5.29
CA GLY A 449 30.02 12.18 5.62
C GLY A 449 28.50 12.12 5.44
N GLN A 450 27.94 11.02 4.93
CA GLN A 450 26.50 10.84 4.80
C GLN A 450 25.85 10.27 6.06
N THR A 451 24.57 10.58 6.22
CA THR A 451 23.68 9.97 7.20
C THR A 451 22.56 9.20 6.50
N ALA A 452 21.83 8.37 7.25
CA ALA A 452 20.64 7.69 6.72
C ALA A 452 19.58 8.67 6.17
N TYR A 453 19.54 9.91 6.67
CA TYR A 453 18.58 10.93 6.23
C TYR A 453 18.95 11.56 4.89
N ASP A 454 20.22 11.45 4.46
CA ASP A 454 20.66 11.85 3.13
C ASP A 454 20.30 10.82 2.06
N ARG A 455 19.96 9.60 2.48
CA ARG A 455 19.71 8.43 1.61
C ARG A 455 18.36 7.79 1.92
N PRO A 456 17.24 8.52 1.67
CA PRO A 456 15.89 7.98 1.88
C PRO A 456 15.61 6.74 1.02
N ASP A 457 16.32 6.57 -0.10
CA ASP A 457 16.28 5.37 -0.94
C ASP A 457 16.75 4.12 -0.19
N LEU A 458 17.84 4.21 0.57
CA LEU A 458 18.33 3.09 1.38
C LEU A 458 17.37 2.80 2.53
N VAL A 459 16.90 3.83 3.24
CA VAL A 459 15.94 3.73 4.36
C VAL A 459 14.68 2.98 3.92
N ALA A 460 14.07 3.38 2.81
CA ALA A 460 12.84 2.75 2.31
C ALA A 460 13.07 1.31 1.83
N ARG A 461 14.15 1.05 1.09
CA ARG A 461 14.45 -0.29 0.55
C ARG A 461 14.78 -1.28 1.66
N VAL A 462 15.61 -0.90 2.63
CA VAL A 462 15.99 -1.75 3.77
C VAL A 462 14.77 -2.04 4.64
N PHE A 463 13.96 -1.04 4.96
CA PHE A 463 12.74 -1.26 5.74
C PHE A 463 11.76 -2.21 5.02
N GLU A 464 11.51 -2.02 3.72
CA GLU A 464 10.59 -2.90 2.99
C GLU A 464 11.08 -4.36 2.96
N MET A 465 12.39 -4.59 2.88
CA MET A 465 12.96 -5.94 2.97
C MET A 465 12.85 -6.51 4.38
N LYS A 466 13.27 -5.79 5.43
CA LYS A 466 13.19 -6.28 6.82
C LYS A 466 11.74 -6.52 7.25
N ARG A 467 10.81 -5.64 6.85
CA ARG A 467 9.37 -5.82 7.07
C ARG A 467 8.85 -7.11 6.43
N LYS A 468 9.24 -7.41 5.18
CA LYS A 468 8.87 -8.67 4.52
C LYS A 468 9.40 -9.88 5.27
N VAL A 469 10.67 -9.84 5.69
CA VAL A 469 11.27 -10.92 6.47
C VAL A 469 10.55 -11.09 7.80
N LEU A 470 10.23 -10.01 8.53
CA LEU A 470 9.50 -10.08 9.79
C LEU A 470 8.12 -10.71 9.64
N VAL A 471 7.33 -10.29 8.64
CA VAL A 471 6.01 -10.88 8.39
C VAL A 471 6.14 -12.36 7.99
N ASP A 472 7.11 -12.69 7.13
CA ASP A 472 7.38 -14.07 6.74
C ASP A 472 7.83 -14.93 7.91
N PHE A 473 8.65 -14.39 8.81
CA PHE A 473 9.11 -15.08 10.01
C PHE A 473 7.91 -15.42 10.89
N ILE A 474 7.11 -14.42 11.27
CA ILE A 474 5.90 -14.61 12.08
C ILE A 474 4.94 -15.64 11.45
N VAL A 475 4.68 -15.54 10.14
CA VAL A 475 3.66 -16.37 9.47
C VAL A 475 4.15 -17.78 9.13
N LYS A 476 5.43 -17.95 8.75
CA LYS A 476 5.96 -19.22 8.24
C LYS A 476 6.59 -20.08 9.33
N THR A 477 7.32 -19.48 10.27
CA THR A 477 7.91 -20.25 11.38
C THR A 477 6.91 -20.45 12.51
N GLY A 478 5.94 -19.53 12.65
CA GLY A 478 4.91 -19.62 13.67
C GLY A 478 5.44 -19.37 15.07
N ILE A 479 6.34 -18.38 15.24
CA ILE A 479 6.96 -18.04 16.53
C ILE A 479 5.95 -17.70 17.63
N PHE A 480 4.77 -17.22 17.26
CA PHE A 480 3.65 -16.93 18.17
C PHE A 480 2.53 -17.97 18.02
N GLY A 481 2.81 -19.09 17.35
CA GLY A 481 1.84 -20.07 16.89
C GLY A 481 1.40 -19.86 15.44
N LYS A 482 0.48 -20.72 14.99
CA LYS A 482 0.05 -20.75 13.59
C LYS A 482 -0.87 -19.57 13.26
N VAL A 483 -0.50 -18.80 12.23
CA VAL A 483 -1.26 -17.62 11.76
C VAL A 483 -2.29 -18.00 10.70
N ASP A 484 -3.55 -17.62 10.88
CA ASP A 484 -4.63 -17.75 9.90
C ASP A 484 -4.77 -16.51 9.01
N ALA A 485 -4.64 -15.32 9.59
CA ALA A 485 -4.79 -14.05 8.90
C ALA A 485 -3.83 -12.98 9.44
N TYR A 486 -3.56 -11.97 8.60
CA TYR A 486 -2.86 -10.76 9.01
C TYR A 486 -3.34 -9.57 8.19
N VAL A 487 -3.18 -8.38 8.75
CA VAL A 487 -3.43 -7.10 8.09
C VAL A 487 -2.31 -6.16 8.46
N TYR A 488 -1.70 -5.45 7.51
CA TYR A 488 -0.77 -4.38 7.87
C TYR A 488 -1.00 -3.10 7.08
N THR A 489 -0.64 -1.97 7.71
CA THR A 489 -0.57 -0.64 7.10
C THR A 489 0.79 -0.01 7.39
N ILE A 490 1.31 0.76 6.44
CA ILE A 490 2.54 1.54 6.54
C ILE A 490 2.18 3.02 6.67
N GLU A 491 2.63 3.62 7.76
CA GLU A 491 2.58 5.04 8.06
C GLU A 491 4.00 5.60 8.02
N PHE A 492 4.14 6.90 7.79
CA PHE A 492 5.43 7.61 7.87
C PHE A 492 5.40 8.51 9.11
N GLN A 493 6.01 8.05 10.19
CA GLN A 493 5.99 8.77 11.47
C GLN A 493 6.77 10.09 11.38
N LYS A 494 6.26 11.17 11.99
CA LYS A 494 6.89 12.51 12.15
C LYS A 494 7.89 12.89 11.06
N ARG A 495 9.16 12.52 11.26
CA ARG A 495 10.31 12.81 10.38
C ARG A 495 10.36 11.95 9.11
N GLY A 496 9.28 11.24 8.81
CA GLY A 496 9.08 10.45 7.59
C GLY A 496 9.54 8.99 7.70
N LEU A 497 10.05 8.50 8.83
CA LEU A 497 10.52 7.11 8.88
C LEU A 497 9.36 6.12 8.66
N PRO A 498 9.52 5.13 7.77
CA PRO A 498 8.53 4.09 7.59
C PRO A 498 8.25 3.35 8.91
N HIS A 499 6.97 3.16 9.18
CA HIS A 499 6.45 2.52 10.37
C HIS A 499 5.28 1.60 9.99
N MET A 500 5.35 0.34 10.41
CA MET A 500 4.31 -0.63 10.13
C MET A 500 3.43 -0.83 11.36
N HIS A 501 2.12 -0.87 11.14
CA HIS A 501 1.12 -1.41 12.05
C HIS A 501 0.66 -2.77 11.51
N LEU A 502 0.75 -3.84 12.30
CA LEU A 502 0.49 -5.22 11.90
C LEU A 502 -0.49 -5.88 12.88
N LEU A 503 -1.57 -6.45 12.33
CA LEU A 503 -2.53 -7.30 13.03
C LEU A 503 -2.25 -8.75 12.70
N ILE A 504 -2.29 -9.60 13.72
CA ILE A 504 -2.11 -11.04 13.55
C ILE A 504 -3.31 -11.76 14.17
N PHE A 505 -3.81 -12.74 13.42
CA PHE A 505 -4.87 -13.64 13.82
C PHE A 505 -4.31 -15.05 13.88
N LEU A 506 -4.17 -15.58 15.08
CA LEU A 506 -3.70 -16.91 15.38
C LEU A 506 -4.85 -17.92 15.28
N LYS A 507 -4.51 -19.17 14.99
CA LYS A 507 -5.43 -20.30 15.08
C LYS A 507 -5.98 -20.45 16.49
N ALA A 508 -7.20 -21.00 16.60
CA ALA A 508 -7.86 -21.28 17.87
C ALA A 508 -6.96 -22.01 18.89
N SER A 509 -6.18 -23.00 18.43
CA SER A 509 -5.28 -23.79 19.28
C SER A 509 -4.01 -23.05 19.73
N HIS A 510 -3.77 -21.84 19.23
CA HIS A 510 -2.58 -21.03 19.53
C HIS A 510 -2.94 -19.64 20.07
N LYS A 511 -4.20 -19.44 20.49
CA LYS A 511 -4.65 -18.16 21.03
C LYS A 511 -3.88 -17.83 22.31
N LEU A 512 -3.57 -16.54 22.49
CA LEU A 512 -2.99 -16.03 23.74
C LEU A 512 -4.09 -16.00 24.81
N ALA A 513 -4.39 -17.14 25.43
CA ALA A 513 -5.55 -17.29 26.31
C ALA A 513 -5.24 -17.05 27.80
N THR A 514 -3.99 -17.19 28.22
CA THR A 514 -3.58 -17.09 29.63
C THR A 514 -2.47 -16.05 29.83
N PRO A 515 -2.37 -15.43 31.03
CA PRO A 515 -1.27 -14.52 31.36
C PRO A 515 0.12 -15.14 31.13
N SER A 516 0.32 -16.40 31.52
CA SER A 516 1.58 -17.11 31.32
C SER A 516 1.99 -17.22 29.85
N VAL A 517 1.02 -17.46 28.96
CA VAL A 517 1.27 -17.49 27.51
C VAL A 517 1.65 -16.09 27.00
N VAL A 518 1.00 -15.03 27.48
CA VAL A 518 1.37 -13.66 27.11
C VAL A 518 2.78 -13.32 27.59
N ASP A 519 3.08 -13.59 28.86
CA ASP A 519 4.39 -13.35 29.47
C ASP A 519 5.52 -14.16 28.82
N SER A 520 5.20 -15.24 28.09
CA SER A 520 6.18 -16.02 27.33
C SER A 520 6.58 -15.37 26.00
N CYS A 521 5.75 -14.47 25.46
CA CYS A 521 5.95 -13.89 24.14
C CYS A 521 6.10 -12.36 24.14
N ILE A 522 5.63 -11.68 25.18
CA ILE A 522 5.74 -10.24 25.38
C ILE A 522 6.45 -9.99 26.71
N SER A 523 7.55 -9.24 26.66
CA SER A 523 8.27 -8.74 27.83
C SER A 523 8.09 -7.24 27.96
N ALA A 524 8.03 -6.74 29.19
CA ALA A 524 8.12 -5.33 29.51
C ALA A 524 9.16 -5.09 30.64
N GLU A 525 10.25 -5.85 30.58
CA GLU A 525 11.30 -5.89 31.60
C GLU A 525 12.67 -5.66 30.96
N TRP A 526 13.64 -5.23 31.77
CA TRP A 526 15.04 -5.17 31.39
C TRP A 526 15.58 -6.59 31.13
N PRO A 527 16.22 -6.82 29.98
CA PRO A 527 16.98 -8.03 29.72
C PRO A 527 18.21 -8.10 30.63
N ASP A 528 18.71 -9.31 30.85
CA ASP A 528 19.97 -9.49 31.57
C ASP A 528 21.16 -9.09 30.67
N PRO A 529 22.00 -8.11 31.04
CA PRO A 529 23.06 -7.62 30.17
C PRO A 529 24.19 -8.62 29.93
N THR A 530 24.32 -9.66 30.77
CA THR A 530 25.38 -10.67 30.67
C THR A 530 24.95 -11.83 29.77
N THR A 531 23.73 -12.31 29.97
CA THR A 531 23.19 -13.49 29.26
C THR A 531 22.37 -13.13 28.03
N GLN A 532 21.86 -11.89 27.95
CA GLN A 532 21.02 -11.39 26.85
C GLN A 532 21.52 -10.04 26.30
N PRO A 533 22.80 -9.93 25.89
CA PRO A 533 23.42 -8.64 25.56
C PRO A 533 22.80 -7.94 24.35
N LEU A 534 22.46 -8.65 23.26
CA LEU A 534 21.88 -8.03 22.06
C LEU A 534 20.47 -7.52 22.34
N LEU A 535 19.69 -8.27 23.12
CA LEU A 535 18.37 -7.84 23.56
C LEU A 535 18.47 -6.63 24.48
N PHE A 536 19.38 -6.65 25.46
CA PHE A 536 19.61 -5.53 26.38
C PHE A 536 19.94 -4.24 25.63
N GLU A 537 20.88 -4.27 24.68
CA GLU A 537 21.22 -3.10 23.85
C GLU A 537 20.03 -2.57 23.07
N SER A 538 19.26 -3.49 22.45
CA SER A 538 18.11 -3.14 21.62
C SER A 538 16.98 -2.53 22.45
N VAL A 539 16.71 -3.12 23.64
CA VAL A 539 15.73 -2.59 24.60
C VAL A 539 16.15 -1.23 25.10
N LYS A 540 17.41 -1.09 25.56
CA LYS A 540 17.95 0.18 26.07
C LYS A 540 17.81 1.33 25.07
N ARG A 541 18.04 1.03 23.80
CA ARG A 541 18.00 2.02 22.73
C ARG A 541 16.60 2.35 22.23
N SER A 542 15.70 1.37 22.19
CA SER A 542 14.46 1.50 21.41
C SER A 542 13.18 1.15 22.15
N MET A 543 13.24 0.44 23.27
CA MET A 543 12.06 -0.01 24.02
C MET A 543 11.95 0.63 25.41
N VAL A 544 12.67 1.72 25.68
CA VAL A 544 12.50 2.53 26.90
C VAL A 544 11.61 3.73 26.56
N HIS A 545 10.51 3.89 27.28
CA HIS A 545 9.76 5.14 27.22
C HIS A 545 10.65 6.25 27.75
N GLY A 546 10.89 7.28 26.93
CA GLY A 546 11.78 8.37 27.30
C GLY A 546 11.41 8.97 28.67
N PRO A 547 12.38 9.19 29.58
CA PRO A 547 12.11 9.78 30.89
C PRO A 547 11.26 11.03 30.72
N CYS A 548 10.07 11.01 31.29
CA CYS A 548 9.06 12.06 31.19
C CYS A 548 8.49 12.37 32.57
N GLY A 549 7.42 13.16 32.65
CA GLY A 549 6.87 13.56 33.94
C GLY A 549 7.85 14.46 34.68
N ALA A 550 8.17 14.10 35.92
CA ALA A 550 9.12 14.85 36.74
C ALA A 550 10.53 14.92 36.12
N TYR A 551 10.97 13.88 35.40
CA TYR A 551 12.29 13.88 34.76
C TYR A 551 12.36 14.84 33.57
N ASN A 552 11.26 14.99 32.81
CA ASN A 552 11.21 15.90 31.69
C ASN A 552 9.77 16.34 31.37
N PRO A 553 9.32 17.46 31.96
CA PRO A 553 7.97 17.99 31.76
C PRO A 553 7.70 18.47 30.33
N ARG A 554 8.75 18.73 29.54
CA ARG A 554 8.65 19.19 28.13
C ARG A 554 8.56 18.05 27.14
N SER A 555 8.51 16.80 27.61
CA SER A 555 8.41 15.64 26.72
C SER A 555 7.12 15.70 25.90
N PRO A 556 7.14 15.33 24.60
CA PRO A 556 5.95 15.40 23.74
C PRO A 556 4.77 14.53 24.19
N CYS A 557 5.00 13.58 25.10
CA CYS A 557 3.96 12.73 25.67
C CYS A 557 3.21 13.39 26.84
N MET A 558 3.70 14.52 27.37
CA MET A 558 3.09 15.19 28.51
C MET A 558 1.83 15.97 28.09
N VAL A 559 0.70 15.64 28.70
CA VAL A 559 -0.59 16.30 28.51
C VAL A 559 -1.16 16.60 29.90
N ASN A 560 -1.49 17.86 30.17
CA ASN A 560 -2.02 18.32 31.46
C ASN A 560 -1.17 17.85 32.67
N GLY A 561 0.15 17.91 32.54
CA GLY A 561 1.09 17.51 33.61
C GLY A 561 1.24 16.00 33.84
N LYS A 562 0.55 15.15 33.07
CA LYS A 562 0.66 13.68 33.14
C LYS A 562 1.14 13.10 31.81
N CYS A 563 1.82 11.96 31.86
CA CYS A 563 2.16 11.25 30.63
C CYS A 563 0.89 10.67 30.01
N SER A 564 0.59 11.05 28.76
CA SER A 564 -0.56 10.54 27.99
C SER A 564 -0.55 9.02 27.80
N LYS A 565 0.61 8.38 27.93
CA LYS A 565 0.77 6.92 27.84
C LYS A 565 0.79 6.23 29.22
N GLY A 566 0.66 6.99 30.30
CA GLY A 566 0.61 6.48 31.68
C GLY A 566 1.94 5.91 32.17
N TYR A 567 3.07 6.53 31.79
CA TYR A 567 4.39 6.19 32.33
C TYR A 567 4.79 7.12 33.50
N PRO A 568 5.53 6.61 34.51
CA PRO A 568 5.90 5.21 34.70
C PRO A 568 4.68 4.32 34.99
N LYS A 569 4.73 3.05 34.58
CA LYS A 569 3.68 2.04 34.86
C LYS A 569 3.76 1.56 36.31
N SER A 570 2.73 0.85 36.77
CA SER A 570 2.77 0.15 38.06
C SER A 570 3.58 -1.15 37.94
N PHE A 571 4.23 -1.57 39.02
CA PHE A 571 4.82 -2.90 39.09
C PHE A 571 3.73 -3.98 39.13
N ASN A 572 3.97 -5.08 38.44
CA ASN A 572 3.08 -6.25 38.39
C ASN A 572 3.92 -7.52 38.25
N GLU A 573 3.67 -8.52 39.11
CA GLU A 573 4.38 -9.81 39.09
C GLU A 573 3.96 -10.73 37.95
N VAL A 574 2.73 -10.58 37.46
CA VAL A 574 2.16 -11.32 36.33
C VAL A 574 1.29 -10.40 35.51
N MET A 575 1.08 -10.73 34.23
CA MET A 575 0.10 -10.00 33.44
C MET A 575 -1.30 -10.10 34.06
N THR A 576 -1.97 -8.95 34.17
CA THR A 576 -3.38 -8.86 34.58
C THR A 576 -4.17 -8.05 33.56
N MET A 577 -5.50 -8.13 33.61
CA MET A 577 -6.35 -7.23 32.82
C MET A 577 -7.05 -6.24 33.73
N ASP A 578 -7.16 -5.00 33.26
CA ASP A 578 -8.00 -4.00 33.91
C ASP A 578 -9.49 -4.25 33.64
N ALA A 579 -10.35 -3.43 34.27
CA ALA A 579 -11.80 -3.51 34.13
C ALA A 579 -12.30 -3.30 32.67
N ASN A 580 -11.48 -2.73 31.79
CA ASN A 580 -11.78 -2.49 30.38
C ASN A 580 -11.19 -3.56 29.45
N GLY A 581 -10.54 -4.58 30.02
CA GLY A 581 -9.87 -5.65 29.29
C GLY A 581 -8.57 -5.22 28.59
N TYR A 582 -7.94 -4.14 29.05
CA TYR A 582 -6.60 -3.76 28.63
C TYR A 582 -5.54 -4.52 29.44
N PRO A 583 -4.49 -5.05 28.81
CA PRO A 583 -3.45 -5.80 29.50
C PRO A 583 -2.52 -4.86 30.29
N ASN A 584 -2.41 -5.12 31.59
CA ASN A 584 -1.34 -4.64 32.44
C ASN A 584 -0.22 -5.69 32.41
N TYR A 585 0.82 -5.42 31.62
CA TYR A 585 1.94 -6.33 31.46
C TYR A 585 2.74 -6.50 32.75
N ARG A 586 3.45 -7.62 32.84
CA ARG A 586 4.40 -7.89 33.91
C ARG A 586 5.54 -6.87 33.86
N HIS A 587 5.68 -6.16 34.97
CA HIS A 587 6.78 -5.23 35.26
C HIS A 587 7.25 -5.58 36.67
N ARG A 588 8.15 -6.55 36.84
CA ARG A 588 8.62 -6.93 38.18
C ARG A 588 9.50 -5.86 38.77
N ASP A 589 9.42 -5.69 40.09
CA ASP A 589 10.41 -4.91 40.83
C ASP A 589 11.59 -5.83 41.16
N ASP A 590 12.58 -5.86 40.27
CA ASP A 590 13.79 -6.64 40.45
C ASP A 590 14.94 -5.82 41.07
N GLY A 591 14.68 -4.56 41.42
CA GLY A 591 15.67 -3.65 41.98
C GLY A 591 16.84 -3.30 41.04
N ARG A 592 16.71 -3.53 39.71
CA ARG A 592 17.79 -3.29 38.73
C ARG A 592 17.49 -2.12 37.80
N PRO A 593 17.81 -0.87 38.21
CA PRO A 593 17.68 0.27 37.31
C PRO A 593 18.91 0.41 36.40
N PHE A 594 18.71 0.95 35.19
CA PHE A 594 19.78 1.28 34.26
C PHE A 594 19.70 2.74 33.79
N GLU A 595 20.85 3.34 33.49
CA GLU A 595 20.91 4.73 33.03
C GLU A 595 20.46 4.87 31.57
N VAL A 596 19.46 5.73 31.34
CA VAL A 596 18.97 6.15 30.02
C VAL A 596 18.78 7.67 30.04
N ASN A 597 19.40 8.38 29.08
CA ASN A 597 19.35 9.85 29.01
C ASN A 597 19.69 10.55 30.34
N ARG A 598 20.70 10.06 31.09
CA ARG A 598 21.13 10.57 32.41
C ARG A 598 20.14 10.35 33.57
N HIS A 599 19.15 9.48 33.37
CA HIS A 599 18.20 9.10 34.41
C HIS A 599 18.24 7.59 34.63
N MET A 600 18.19 7.17 35.90
CA MET A 600 18.05 5.76 36.26
C MET A 600 16.59 5.35 36.09
N VAL A 601 16.34 4.36 35.22
CA VAL A 601 14.99 3.86 34.93
C VAL A 601 14.91 2.36 35.17
N ASP A 602 13.81 1.94 35.78
CA ASP A 602 13.49 0.54 36.08
C ASP A 602 12.47 -0.03 35.08
N ASN A 603 11.96 -1.24 35.35
CA ASN A 603 11.02 -1.96 34.49
C ASN A 603 9.73 -1.19 34.19
N ARG A 604 9.31 -0.23 35.03
CA ARG A 604 8.08 0.58 34.81
C ARG A 604 8.16 1.48 33.59
N TRP A 605 9.36 1.69 33.04
CA TRP A 605 9.61 2.52 31.86
C TRP A 605 9.74 1.70 30.58
N ILE A 606 9.79 0.38 30.67
CA ILE A 606 9.97 -0.48 29.51
C ILE A 606 8.65 -0.60 28.74
N VAL A 607 8.75 -0.53 27.42
CA VAL A 607 7.64 -0.67 26.49
C VAL A 607 7.48 -2.16 26.14
N PRO A 608 6.25 -2.70 26.17
CA PRO A 608 6.00 -4.10 25.83
C PRO A 608 6.54 -4.48 24.45
N HIS A 609 7.31 -5.56 24.38
CA HIS A 609 8.00 -5.96 23.16
C HIS A 609 8.16 -7.47 23.06
N PRO A 610 8.28 -8.02 21.84
CA PRO A 610 8.66 -9.41 21.62
C PRO A 610 10.19 -9.57 21.67
N PRO A 611 10.76 -10.25 22.69
CA PRO A 611 12.21 -10.39 22.85
C PRO A 611 12.92 -10.92 21.60
N SER A 612 12.38 -11.99 21.00
CA SER A 612 12.95 -12.64 19.82
C SER A 612 13.08 -11.72 18.61
N LEU A 613 12.06 -10.90 18.34
CA LEU A 613 12.08 -9.99 17.19
C LEU A 613 12.94 -8.76 17.44
N ILE A 614 12.94 -8.22 18.67
CA ILE A 614 13.78 -7.06 19.01
C ILE A 614 15.25 -7.41 18.88
N ALA A 615 15.68 -8.53 19.47
CA ALA A 615 17.07 -8.94 19.44
C ALA A 615 17.56 -9.21 18.02
N ASP A 616 16.72 -9.80 17.16
CA ASP A 616 17.09 -10.17 15.79
C ASP A 616 17.06 -8.98 14.83
N PHE A 617 16.00 -8.16 14.85
CA PHE A 617 15.83 -7.05 13.89
C PHE A 617 16.44 -5.73 14.35
N ASP A 618 16.72 -5.59 15.64
CA ASP A 618 17.38 -4.42 16.23
C ASP A 618 16.74 -3.10 15.83
N CYS A 619 15.45 -2.96 16.13
CA CYS A 619 14.66 -1.77 15.87
C CYS A 619 13.50 -1.67 16.86
N HIS A 620 12.84 -0.52 16.91
CA HIS A 620 11.67 -0.34 17.77
C HIS A 620 10.51 -1.23 17.28
N ILE A 621 10.21 -2.29 18.04
CA ILE A 621 9.07 -3.19 17.81
C ILE A 621 8.22 -3.27 19.09
N ASN A 622 7.07 -2.59 19.09
CA ASN A 622 6.09 -2.71 20.17
C ASN A 622 5.14 -3.87 19.86
N MET A 623 4.82 -4.69 20.84
CA MET A 623 3.84 -5.76 20.69
C MET A 623 2.85 -5.70 21.84
N GLU A 624 1.57 -5.67 21.49
CA GLU A 624 0.46 -5.70 22.41
C GLU A 624 -0.44 -6.90 22.12
N CYS A 625 -0.87 -7.59 23.16
CA CYS A 625 -1.93 -8.60 23.06
C CYS A 625 -3.30 -7.89 23.10
N THR A 626 -4.24 -8.34 22.29
CA THR A 626 -5.57 -7.74 22.19
C THR A 626 -6.62 -8.69 22.76
N TYR A 627 -7.25 -8.29 23.87
CA TYR A 627 -8.25 -9.12 24.55
C TYR A 627 -9.68 -8.61 24.41
N SER A 628 -9.89 -7.30 24.49
CA SER A 628 -11.24 -6.72 24.44
C SER A 628 -11.59 -6.14 23.07
N LEU A 629 -12.90 -5.99 22.80
CA LEU A 629 -13.41 -5.20 21.66
C LEU A 629 -12.93 -3.74 21.72
N GLY A 630 -12.62 -3.21 22.91
CA GLY A 630 -12.01 -1.90 23.09
C GLY A 630 -10.60 -1.82 22.50
N SER A 631 -9.78 -2.86 22.71
CA SER A 631 -8.46 -2.99 22.07
C SER A 631 -8.58 -3.02 20.55
N VAL A 632 -9.61 -3.69 20.02
CA VAL A 632 -9.87 -3.74 18.57
C VAL A 632 -10.09 -2.33 17.99
N LYS A 633 -10.93 -1.49 18.61
CA LYS A 633 -11.14 -0.08 18.18
C LYS A 633 -9.83 0.72 18.18
N TYR A 634 -9.02 0.57 19.23
CA TYR A 634 -7.72 1.23 19.35
C TYR A 634 -6.77 0.80 18.23
N THR A 635 -6.70 -0.50 17.96
CA THR A 635 -5.87 -1.08 16.92
C THR A 635 -6.28 -0.63 15.51
N PHE A 636 -7.58 -0.46 15.26
CA PHE A 636 -8.09 0.08 13.99
C PHE A 636 -7.78 1.55 13.76
N LYS A 637 -7.66 2.36 14.83
CA LYS A 637 -7.21 3.76 14.72
C LYS A 637 -5.93 3.89 13.90
N TYR A 638 -5.02 2.94 14.06
CA TYR A 638 -3.72 2.97 13.39
C TYR A 638 -3.73 2.39 11.97
N ILE A 639 -4.70 1.53 11.64
CA ILE A 639 -4.92 1.05 10.27
C ILE A 639 -5.58 2.12 9.41
N GLN A 640 -6.50 2.89 10.01
CA GLN A 640 -7.26 3.95 9.33
C GLN A 640 -6.53 5.30 9.30
N LYS A 641 -5.47 5.47 10.10
CA LYS A 641 -4.68 6.70 10.14
C LYS A 641 -3.98 6.82 8.80
N GLY A 642 -4.61 7.54 7.87
CA GLY A 642 -4.01 7.94 6.60
C GLY A 642 -2.74 8.77 6.84
N PRO A 643 -2.09 9.26 5.77
CA PRO A 643 -0.98 10.19 5.95
C PRO A 643 -1.42 11.38 6.80
N ASP A 644 -0.48 11.98 7.53
CA ASP A 644 -0.76 13.21 8.28
C ASP A 644 -1.41 14.25 7.35
N ARG A 645 -2.41 14.97 7.87
CA ARG A 645 -3.08 16.05 7.14
C ARG A 645 -3.23 17.31 7.97
N GLY A 646 -3.21 18.47 7.31
CA GLY A 646 -3.66 19.72 7.89
C GLY A 646 -5.18 19.73 8.01
N ALA A 647 -5.70 20.27 9.12
CA ALA A 647 -7.12 20.58 9.24
C ALA A 647 -7.40 21.87 8.44
N LEU A 648 -8.30 21.79 7.46
CA LEU A 648 -8.81 22.94 6.72
C LEU A 648 -10.33 22.82 6.63
N GLU A 649 -11.04 23.84 7.10
CA GLU A 649 -12.45 24.03 6.78
C GLU A 649 -12.51 24.70 5.40
N ILE A 650 -12.89 23.93 4.39
CA ILE A 650 -13.17 24.44 3.05
C ILE A 650 -14.62 24.10 2.74
N GLU A 651 -15.46 25.10 2.48
CA GLU A 651 -16.89 24.93 2.09
C GLU A 651 -17.07 24.29 0.68
N GLU A 652 -15.97 23.92 0.03
CA GLU A 652 -15.92 23.55 -1.39
C GLU A 652 -16.06 22.02 -1.56
N LYS A 653 -17.02 21.56 -2.37
CA LYS A 653 -17.35 20.13 -2.61
C LYS A 653 -16.35 19.39 -3.52
N ASP A 654 -15.08 19.79 -3.55
CA ASP A 654 -14.01 19.18 -4.36
C ASP A 654 -13.06 18.34 -3.50
N GLU A 655 -13.23 17.01 -3.54
CA GLU A 655 -12.38 16.09 -2.75
C GLU A 655 -10.92 16.06 -3.20
N VAL A 656 -10.62 16.41 -4.46
CA VAL A 656 -9.25 16.45 -4.97
C VAL A 656 -8.53 17.67 -4.42
N LYS A 657 -9.17 18.85 -4.42
CA LYS A 657 -8.59 20.08 -3.86
C LYS A 657 -8.38 19.97 -2.35
N GLN A 658 -9.40 19.53 -1.61
CA GLN A 658 -9.28 19.25 -0.17
C GLN A 658 -8.16 18.25 0.15
N TRP A 659 -7.93 17.27 -0.73
CA TRP A 659 -6.82 16.33 -0.58
C TRP A 659 -5.46 17.01 -0.76
N ILE A 660 -5.29 17.80 -1.81
CA ILE A 660 -4.06 18.53 -2.10
C ILE A 660 -3.73 19.50 -0.95
N ASP A 661 -4.70 20.31 -0.52
CA ASP A 661 -4.49 21.35 0.48
C ASP A 661 -4.15 20.76 1.86
N GLY A 662 -4.73 19.61 2.17
CA GLY A 662 -4.52 18.94 3.44
C GLY A 662 -3.32 17.99 3.49
N ARG A 663 -2.73 17.52 2.38
CA ARG A 663 -1.71 16.45 2.41
C ARG A 663 -0.35 16.96 2.87
N TYR A 664 0.41 16.10 3.56
CA TYR A 664 1.85 16.28 3.75
C TYR A 664 2.67 15.24 3.00
N ILE A 665 3.79 15.66 2.42
CA ILE A 665 4.71 14.78 1.70
C ILE A 665 6.13 14.98 2.24
N SER A 666 6.81 13.88 2.58
CA SER A 666 8.21 13.84 3.02
C SER A 666 9.05 12.95 2.10
N ALA A 667 10.39 13.08 2.16
CA ALA A 667 11.28 12.34 1.27
C ALA A 667 11.16 10.80 1.38
N PRO A 668 11.05 10.17 2.57
CA PRO A 668 10.87 8.72 2.63
C PRO A 668 9.49 8.25 2.14
N ASP A 669 8.40 9.00 2.37
CA ASP A 669 7.08 8.69 1.78
C ASP A 669 7.15 8.80 0.26
N ALA A 670 7.65 9.92 -0.27
CA ALA A 670 7.86 10.10 -1.71
C ALA A 670 8.70 8.96 -2.31
N THR A 671 9.79 8.55 -1.64
CA THR A 671 10.62 7.41 -2.06
C THR A 671 9.83 6.11 -2.09
N TRP A 672 9.07 5.80 -1.03
CA TRP A 672 8.22 4.61 -0.95
C TRP A 672 7.23 4.54 -2.11
N ARG A 673 6.62 5.69 -2.44
CA ARG A 673 5.65 5.83 -3.52
C ARG A 673 6.29 5.73 -4.90
N LEU A 674 7.49 6.29 -5.08
CA LEU A 674 8.26 6.21 -6.32
C LEU A 674 8.71 4.76 -6.60
N PHE A 675 9.13 4.00 -5.59
CA PHE A 675 9.40 2.57 -5.73
C PHE A 675 8.14 1.70 -5.81
N ARG A 676 6.95 2.29 -5.61
CA ARG A 676 5.65 1.61 -5.62
C ARG A 676 5.56 0.48 -4.59
N PHE A 677 6.17 0.67 -3.43
CA PHE A 677 5.99 -0.25 -2.30
C PHE A 677 4.55 -0.16 -1.77
N LYS A 678 4.00 -1.29 -1.33
CA LYS A 678 2.62 -1.34 -0.83
C LYS A 678 2.52 -0.68 0.53
N ILE A 679 1.59 0.25 0.69
CA ILE A 679 1.29 0.85 2.00
C ILE A 679 0.29 0.03 2.83
N HIS A 680 -0.42 -0.92 2.23
CA HIS A 680 -1.37 -1.79 2.91
C HIS A 680 -1.40 -3.16 2.22
N ASP A 681 -1.55 -4.23 3.00
CA ASP A 681 -1.82 -5.58 2.49
C ASP A 681 -2.51 -6.41 3.56
N ASN A 682 -3.29 -7.40 3.13
CA ASN A 682 -4.02 -8.28 4.01
C ASN A 682 -4.09 -9.70 3.47
N LYS A 683 -4.17 -10.65 4.39
CA LYS A 683 -4.45 -12.06 4.14
C LYS A 683 -5.53 -12.52 5.12
N PRO A 684 -6.61 -13.16 4.67
CA PRO A 684 -6.95 -13.50 3.29
C PRO A 684 -7.34 -12.26 2.44
N THR A 685 -7.38 -12.42 1.12
CA THR A 685 -7.90 -11.40 0.21
C THR A 685 -9.40 -11.21 0.42
N VAL A 686 -9.83 -9.96 0.56
CA VAL A 686 -11.25 -9.60 0.69
C VAL A 686 -11.85 -9.33 -0.69
N VAL A 687 -13.04 -9.84 -0.93
CA VAL A 687 -13.84 -9.57 -2.14
C VAL A 687 -15.02 -8.71 -1.73
N ARG A 688 -15.14 -7.53 -2.34
CA ARG A 688 -16.23 -6.60 -2.04
C ARG A 688 -17.45 -6.94 -2.88
N LEU A 689 -18.56 -7.21 -2.20
CA LEU A 689 -19.84 -7.55 -2.80
C LEU A 689 -20.73 -6.33 -2.85
N GLN A 690 -21.39 -6.10 -3.98
CA GLN A 690 -22.39 -5.03 -4.06
C GLN A 690 -23.67 -5.49 -3.36
N VAL A 691 -24.23 -4.65 -2.49
CA VAL A 691 -25.54 -4.85 -1.86
C VAL A 691 -26.37 -3.60 -2.13
N HIS A 692 -27.56 -3.78 -2.70
CA HIS A 692 -28.48 -2.70 -3.00
C HIS A 692 -29.91 -3.24 -3.09
N LEU A 693 -30.90 -2.39 -2.84
CA LEU A 693 -32.30 -2.67 -3.14
C LEU A 693 -32.54 -2.62 -4.67
N PRO A 694 -33.66 -3.17 -5.16
CA PRO A 694 -34.08 -2.98 -6.55
C PRO A 694 -34.10 -1.49 -6.91
N GLY A 695 -33.47 -1.12 -8.03
CA GLY A 695 -33.37 0.28 -8.46
C GLY A 695 -32.42 1.18 -7.67
N HIS A 696 -31.69 0.66 -6.66
CA HIS A 696 -30.72 1.44 -5.88
C HIS A 696 -29.26 1.08 -6.17
N HIS A 697 -28.97 0.39 -7.28
CA HIS A 697 -27.60 0.11 -7.69
C HIS A 697 -26.87 1.39 -8.12
N THR A 698 -25.55 1.36 -7.98
CA THR A 698 -24.69 2.46 -8.40
C THR A 698 -24.51 2.44 -9.92
N VAL A 699 -24.73 3.59 -10.55
CA VAL A 699 -24.53 3.82 -11.99
C VAL A 699 -23.44 4.85 -12.17
N ASN A 700 -22.40 4.50 -12.94
CA ASN A 700 -21.41 5.46 -13.39
C ASN A 700 -21.95 6.18 -14.62
N PHE A 701 -21.83 7.50 -14.67
CA PHE A 701 -22.36 8.29 -15.77
C PHE A 701 -21.50 9.51 -16.11
N ASN A 702 -21.62 9.93 -17.36
CA ASN A 702 -21.04 11.16 -17.86
C ASN A 702 -22.10 12.26 -17.72
N PRO A 703 -21.83 13.37 -17.02
CA PRO A 703 -22.82 14.42 -16.85
C PRO A 703 -23.16 15.17 -18.15
N ASN A 704 -22.34 15.03 -19.19
CA ASN A 704 -22.63 15.59 -20.51
C ASN A 704 -23.55 14.69 -21.37
N SER A 705 -23.93 13.51 -20.85
CA SER A 705 -24.89 12.63 -21.52
C SER A 705 -26.32 13.01 -21.11
N ARG A 706 -27.29 12.79 -22.00
CA ARG A 706 -28.71 12.98 -21.68
C ARG A 706 -29.11 12.05 -20.54
N LEU A 707 -29.91 12.56 -19.60
CA LEU A 707 -30.36 11.80 -18.43
C LEU A 707 -31.10 10.52 -18.83
N GLU A 708 -31.88 10.58 -19.92
CA GLU A 708 -32.61 9.45 -20.50
C GLU A 708 -31.67 8.28 -20.90
N ASP A 709 -30.57 8.58 -21.60
CA ASP A 709 -29.58 7.59 -22.02
C ASP A 709 -28.87 6.95 -20.82
N ILE A 710 -28.61 7.76 -19.79
CA ILE A 710 -28.00 7.31 -18.54
C ILE A 710 -28.94 6.33 -17.84
N ILE A 711 -30.23 6.65 -17.76
CA ILE A 711 -31.25 5.80 -17.14
C ILE A 711 -31.43 4.50 -17.93
N GLN A 712 -31.56 4.56 -19.26
CA GLN A 712 -31.68 3.36 -20.09
C GLN A 712 -30.50 2.42 -19.90
N ARG A 713 -29.27 2.95 -19.97
CA ARG A 713 -28.06 2.14 -19.69
C ARG A 713 -28.07 1.62 -18.26
N GLY A 714 -28.42 2.46 -17.29
CA GLY A 714 -28.51 2.11 -15.87
C GLY A 714 -29.44 0.93 -15.60
N ALA A 715 -30.58 0.85 -16.29
CA ALA A 715 -31.55 -0.24 -16.17
C ALA A 715 -30.99 -1.60 -16.63
N THR A 716 -30.01 -1.61 -17.53
CA THR A 716 -29.38 -2.84 -18.05
C THR A 716 -28.21 -3.37 -17.21
N ILE A 717 -27.82 -2.65 -16.15
CA ILE A 717 -26.63 -3.02 -15.35
C ILE A 717 -26.88 -4.30 -14.57
N ILE A 718 -26.09 -5.32 -14.89
CA ILE A 718 -26.03 -6.57 -14.13
C ILE A 718 -24.97 -6.45 -13.05
N THR A 719 -25.40 -6.59 -11.79
CA THR A 719 -24.55 -6.52 -10.60
C THR A 719 -24.15 -7.89 -10.09
N SER A 720 -23.15 -7.94 -9.22
CA SER A 720 -22.77 -9.18 -8.53
C SER A 720 -23.94 -9.81 -7.73
N LEU A 721 -24.85 -8.98 -7.19
CA LEU A 721 -26.01 -9.41 -6.41
C LEU A 721 -27.13 -9.97 -7.29
N THR A 722 -27.49 -9.25 -8.36
CA THR A 722 -28.51 -9.72 -9.32
C THR A 722 -28.06 -11.02 -9.99
N THR A 723 -26.78 -11.13 -10.33
CA THR A 723 -26.20 -12.38 -10.83
C THR A 723 -26.25 -13.51 -9.80
N PHE A 724 -26.06 -13.21 -8.50
CA PHE A 724 -26.22 -14.20 -7.44
C PHE A 724 -27.65 -14.74 -7.38
N PHE A 725 -28.67 -13.87 -7.44
CA PHE A 725 -30.06 -14.31 -7.52
C PHE A 725 -30.34 -15.15 -8.77
N ASN A 726 -29.85 -14.72 -9.94
CA ASN A 726 -29.98 -15.48 -11.19
C ASN A 726 -29.31 -16.86 -11.10
N THR A 727 -28.12 -16.95 -10.48
CA THR A 727 -27.40 -18.22 -10.29
C THR A 727 -28.14 -19.17 -9.36
N ASN A 728 -28.85 -18.64 -8.36
CA ASN A 728 -29.71 -19.43 -7.47
C ASN A 728 -31.06 -19.81 -8.11
N ALA A 729 -31.54 -19.03 -9.07
CA ALA A 729 -32.74 -19.31 -9.84
C ALA A 729 -32.51 -20.33 -10.98
N ASP A 730 -31.27 -20.46 -11.47
CA ASP A 730 -30.87 -21.42 -12.52
C ASP A 730 -31.30 -22.86 -12.19
N SER A 731 -31.63 -23.66 -13.20
CA SER A 731 -32.02 -25.07 -13.11
C SER A 731 -30.83 -26.04 -13.26
N GLY A 732 -29.64 -25.52 -13.56
CA GLY A 732 -28.42 -26.29 -13.80
C GLY A 732 -27.71 -26.86 -12.56
N ALA A 733 -26.64 -27.62 -12.80
CA ALA A 733 -25.81 -28.23 -11.74
C ALA A 733 -25.12 -27.22 -10.81
N LEU A 734 -24.93 -25.98 -11.27
CA LEU A 734 -24.38 -24.86 -10.49
C LEU A 734 -25.30 -24.45 -9.33
N ARG A 735 -26.62 -24.53 -9.52
CA ARG A 735 -27.63 -24.21 -8.49
C ARG A 735 -27.42 -25.02 -7.21
N ARG A 736 -27.10 -26.31 -7.34
CA ARG A 736 -26.91 -27.21 -6.18
C ARG A 736 -25.75 -26.79 -5.29
N ILE A 737 -24.71 -26.19 -5.87
CA ILE A 737 -23.55 -25.67 -5.12
C ILE A 737 -23.83 -24.25 -4.62
N ALA A 738 -24.58 -23.45 -5.38
CA ALA A 738 -24.90 -22.06 -5.06
C ALA A 738 -25.92 -21.92 -3.92
N ARG A 739 -27.00 -22.71 -3.93
CA ARG A 739 -28.13 -22.63 -2.98
C ARG A 739 -27.77 -22.69 -1.49
N PRO A 740 -26.81 -23.53 -1.04
CA PRO A 740 -26.45 -23.58 0.38
C PRO A 740 -25.59 -22.40 0.84
N LEU A 741 -25.10 -21.55 -0.07
CA LEU A 741 -24.23 -20.43 0.28
C LEU A 741 -25.04 -19.14 0.43
N THR A 742 -24.83 -18.44 1.52
CA THR A 742 -25.25 -17.05 1.61
C THR A 742 -24.44 -16.18 0.64
N TYR A 743 -24.95 -15.00 0.30
CA TYR A 743 -24.25 -14.09 -0.59
C TYR A 743 -22.82 -13.72 -0.09
N PRO A 744 -22.59 -13.45 1.22
CA PRO A 744 -21.24 -13.27 1.76
C PRO A 744 -20.31 -14.48 1.65
N GLU A 745 -20.86 -15.71 1.67
CA GLU A 745 -20.08 -16.95 1.54
C GLU A 745 -19.77 -17.30 0.08
N PHE A 746 -20.54 -16.77 -0.86
CA PHE A 746 -20.42 -17.06 -2.28
C PHE A 746 -18.99 -16.94 -2.84
N PRO A 747 -18.21 -15.87 -2.50
CA PRO A 747 -16.83 -15.73 -2.96
C PRO A 747 -15.86 -16.80 -2.45
N SER A 748 -16.24 -17.63 -1.47
CA SER A 748 -15.40 -18.74 -1.00
C SER A 748 -15.23 -19.83 -2.07
N LEU A 749 -16.29 -20.09 -2.86
CA LEU A 749 -16.32 -21.12 -3.90
C LEU A 749 -16.39 -20.53 -5.32
N PHE A 750 -16.95 -19.33 -5.47
CA PHE A 750 -17.14 -18.68 -6.75
C PHE A 750 -16.22 -17.45 -6.94
N VAL A 751 -15.98 -17.09 -8.20
CA VAL A 751 -15.32 -15.85 -8.62
C VAL A 751 -16.19 -15.14 -9.64
N PHE A 752 -16.47 -13.86 -9.40
CA PHE A 752 -17.25 -13.03 -10.31
C PHE A 752 -16.39 -12.57 -11.48
N ASN A 753 -16.78 -12.92 -12.68
CA ASN A 753 -16.17 -12.44 -13.91
C ASN A 753 -16.88 -11.16 -14.35
N LYS A 754 -16.22 -10.02 -14.14
CA LYS A 754 -16.76 -8.69 -14.51
C LYS A 754 -17.05 -8.55 -16.00
N ASN A 755 -16.28 -9.19 -16.87
CA ASN A 755 -16.46 -9.06 -18.32
C ASN A 755 -17.66 -9.86 -18.82
N ARG A 756 -18.01 -10.95 -18.13
CA ARG A 756 -19.15 -11.80 -18.46
C ARG A 756 -20.37 -11.51 -17.59
N CYS A 757 -20.23 -10.61 -16.62
CA CYS A 757 -21.20 -10.37 -15.54
C CYS A 757 -21.74 -11.68 -14.93
N ALA A 758 -20.84 -12.64 -14.67
CA ALA A 758 -21.23 -14.01 -14.30
C ALA A 758 -20.36 -14.57 -13.17
N TRP A 759 -20.97 -15.34 -12.26
CA TRP A 759 -20.24 -16.13 -11.26
C TRP A 759 -19.75 -17.45 -11.85
N THR A 760 -18.49 -17.81 -11.56
CA THR A 760 -17.89 -19.07 -12.01
C THR A 760 -17.19 -19.78 -10.85
N ILE A 761 -17.15 -21.11 -10.85
CA ILE A 761 -16.48 -21.87 -9.80
C ILE A 761 -14.96 -21.58 -9.84
N ARG A 762 -14.35 -21.37 -8.68
CA ARG A 762 -12.91 -21.15 -8.56
C ARG A 762 -12.13 -22.37 -9.08
N LYS A 763 -11.09 -22.10 -9.88
CA LYS A 763 -10.23 -23.14 -10.49
C LYS A 763 -9.67 -24.17 -9.50
N LYS A 764 -9.34 -23.77 -8.26
CA LYS A 764 -8.85 -24.69 -7.22
C LYS A 764 -9.88 -25.79 -6.92
N PHE A 765 -11.14 -25.40 -6.77
CA PHE A 765 -12.23 -26.34 -6.55
C PHE A 765 -12.55 -27.11 -7.84
N ALA A 766 -12.52 -26.45 -9.00
CA ALA A 766 -12.66 -27.15 -10.29
C ALA A 766 -11.64 -28.29 -10.49
N ARG A 767 -10.38 -28.09 -10.07
CA ARG A 767 -9.34 -29.14 -10.13
C ARG A 767 -9.55 -30.25 -9.10
N MET A 768 -10.05 -29.94 -7.91
CA MET A 768 -10.43 -30.96 -6.92
C MET A 768 -11.57 -31.85 -7.48
N LEU A 769 -12.56 -31.23 -8.14
CA LEU A 769 -13.63 -31.93 -8.86
C LEU A 769 -13.10 -32.85 -9.98
N GLU A 770 -12.04 -32.44 -10.67
CA GLU A 770 -11.39 -33.24 -11.71
C GLU A 770 -10.56 -34.41 -11.13
N GLN A 771 -9.85 -34.19 -10.01
CA GLN A 771 -8.99 -35.19 -9.38
C GLN A 771 -9.76 -36.29 -8.63
N GLU A 772 -10.84 -35.95 -7.93
CA GLU A 772 -11.72 -36.95 -7.28
C GLU A 772 -12.52 -37.74 -8.32
N GLY A 773 -12.85 -37.13 -9.46
CA GLY A 773 -13.48 -37.81 -10.59
C GLY A 773 -12.59 -38.86 -11.28
N ASN A 774 -11.26 -38.80 -11.09
CA ASN A 774 -10.29 -39.75 -11.64
C ASN A 774 -9.92 -40.87 -10.65
N LYS A 775 -10.12 -40.66 -9.34
CA LYS A 775 -9.91 -41.71 -8.31
C LYS A 775 -11.06 -42.72 -8.22
N GLY A 776 -12.22 -42.42 -8.81
CA GLY A 776 -13.36 -43.33 -8.91
C GLY A 776 -13.31 -44.31 -10.08
N GLY A 777 -12.17 -44.42 -10.79
CA GLY A 777 -11.97 -45.31 -11.93
C GLY A 777 -10.78 -46.27 -11.79
N GLY A 778 -10.28 -46.47 -10.58
CA GLY A 778 -9.10 -47.32 -10.31
C GLY A 778 -9.32 -48.22 -9.10
N LEU A 779 -10.26 -49.14 -9.20
CA LEU A 779 -10.35 -50.34 -8.37
C LEU A 779 -10.81 -51.48 -9.28
N GLU A 780 -9.89 -51.96 -10.12
CA GLU A 780 -9.89 -53.30 -10.70
C GLU A 780 -8.57 -53.47 -11.45
N GLU A 781 -7.55 -53.93 -10.72
CA GLU A 781 -6.51 -54.83 -11.23
C GLU A 781 -5.57 -55.16 -10.06
N GLU A 782 -5.82 -56.31 -9.42
CA GLU A 782 -4.78 -57.23 -8.95
C GLU A 782 -5.47 -58.51 -8.45
N GLY A 783 -5.55 -59.53 -9.32
CA GLY A 783 -6.25 -60.76 -8.98
C GLY A 783 -6.34 -61.86 -10.06
N ARG A 784 -5.17 -62.39 -10.47
CA ARG A 784 -4.94 -63.79 -10.93
C ARG A 784 -5.36 -64.26 -12.33
N ALA A 785 -4.32 -64.58 -13.11
CA ALA A 785 -4.05 -65.83 -13.84
C ALA A 785 -5.23 -66.65 -14.37
N GLY A 786 -5.25 -66.81 -15.70
CA GLY A 786 -6.13 -67.74 -16.41
C GLY A 786 -5.82 -69.21 -16.12
N GLY A 787 -6.88 -69.97 -15.92
CA GLY A 787 -6.95 -71.43 -15.89
C GLY A 787 -8.30 -71.85 -16.48
N SER A 788 -8.25 -72.91 -17.28
CA SER A 788 -9.24 -73.38 -18.26
C SER A 788 -10.45 -74.15 -17.69
N GLN A 789 -11.45 -74.29 -18.58
CA GLN A 789 -12.41 -75.40 -18.74
C GLN A 789 -13.74 -75.45 -17.95
N GLU A 790 -14.80 -75.49 -18.77
CA GLU A 790 -15.99 -76.38 -18.75
C GLU A 790 -17.16 -76.25 -17.75
N GLN A 791 -18.34 -76.19 -18.39
CA GLN A 791 -19.64 -76.81 -18.06
C GLN A 791 -20.68 -76.12 -17.14
N ASN A 792 -21.80 -75.78 -17.80
CA ASN A 792 -23.21 -76.08 -17.49
C ASN A 792 -24.07 -75.23 -16.53
N ARG A 793 -25.31 -74.99 -17.04
CA ARG A 793 -26.63 -74.69 -16.43
C ARG A 793 -26.95 -73.21 -16.10
N GLU A 794 -27.90 -72.60 -16.83
CA GLU A 794 -29.37 -72.51 -16.55
C GLU A 794 -29.63 -71.74 -15.24
N GLU A 795 -30.42 -70.70 -15.08
CA GLU A 795 -31.45 -69.91 -15.81
C GLU A 795 -31.59 -68.60 -15.01
N GLY A 796 -32.13 -67.52 -15.59
CA GLY A 796 -32.56 -66.35 -14.79
C GLY A 796 -32.60 -65.04 -15.55
N GLU A 797 -33.80 -64.66 -15.96
CA GLU A 797 -34.21 -63.45 -16.66
C GLU A 797 -33.83 -62.14 -15.93
N ASP A 798 -33.34 -61.15 -16.68
CA ASP A 798 -34.01 -59.85 -16.84
C ASP A 798 -33.09 -58.81 -17.51
N GLY A 799 -33.41 -58.54 -18.78
CA GLY A 799 -32.79 -57.52 -19.60
C GLY A 799 -33.52 -56.18 -19.50
N GLU A 800 -32.69 -55.13 -19.47
CA GLU A 800 -32.91 -53.82 -20.09
C GLU A 800 -33.82 -52.78 -19.41
N ALA A 801 -33.14 -51.81 -18.77
CA ALA A 801 -33.34 -50.40 -19.10
C ALA A 801 -32.04 -49.62 -18.85
N GLY A 802 -31.25 -49.47 -19.91
CA GLY A 802 -29.98 -48.75 -19.93
C GLY A 802 -30.11 -47.22 -19.85
N GLY A 803 -29.02 -46.61 -19.37
CA GLY A 803 -28.55 -45.33 -19.91
C GLY A 803 -29.11 -44.03 -19.32
N ARG A 804 -28.90 -43.72 -18.03
CA ARG A 804 -28.99 -42.33 -17.49
C ARG A 804 -28.50 -42.14 -16.05
N ARG A 805 -27.34 -42.67 -15.62
CA ARG A 805 -26.94 -42.54 -14.17
C ARG A 805 -25.53 -42.05 -13.80
N THR A 806 -24.62 -41.78 -14.73
CA THR A 806 -23.22 -41.47 -14.35
C THR A 806 -22.89 -39.99 -14.07
N ARG A 807 -23.80 -39.03 -14.32
CA ARG A 807 -23.58 -37.60 -13.98
C ARG A 807 -24.14 -37.16 -12.62
N ARG A 808 -25.01 -37.97 -11.99
CA ARG A 808 -25.66 -37.64 -10.69
C ARG A 808 -24.73 -37.85 -9.48
N ARG A 809 -23.97 -38.96 -9.44
CA ARG A 809 -23.14 -39.32 -8.27
C ARG A 809 -21.97 -38.36 -7.96
N ARG A 810 -21.48 -37.57 -8.92
CA ARG A 810 -20.36 -36.63 -8.69
C ARG A 810 -20.71 -35.43 -7.80
N MET A 811 -21.99 -35.04 -7.72
CA MET A 811 -22.43 -33.90 -6.88
C MET A 811 -22.81 -34.31 -5.46
N ASP A 812 -23.25 -35.56 -5.27
CA ASP A 812 -23.68 -36.05 -3.95
C ASP A 812 -22.47 -36.21 -2.99
N VAL A 813 -21.29 -36.53 -3.55
CA VAL A 813 -20.02 -36.61 -2.80
C VAL A 813 -19.58 -35.24 -2.27
N LEU A 814 -19.77 -34.14 -3.04
CA LEU A 814 -19.52 -32.78 -2.56
C LEU A 814 -20.43 -32.39 -1.40
N HIS A 815 -21.72 -32.75 -1.53
CA HIS A 815 -22.68 -32.44 -0.50
C HIS A 815 -22.35 -33.16 0.81
N GLN A 816 -21.86 -34.41 0.74
CA GLN A 816 -21.41 -35.18 1.91
C GLN A 816 -20.09 -34.68 2.49
N ALA A 817 -19.11 -34.30 1.66
CA ALA A 817 -17.82 -33.78 2.12
C ALA A 817 -17.95 -32.42 2.83
N TYR A 818 -18.82 -31.54 2.33
CA TYR A 818 -19.11 -30.23 2.95
C TYR A 818 -19.94 -30.39 4.24
N ARG A 819 -20.90 -31.33 4.28
CA ARG A 819 -21.70 -31.68 5.47
C ARG A 819 -20.82 -32.19 6.63
N ARG A 820 -19.85 -33.07 6.35
CA ARG A 820 -18.90 -33.58 7.36
C ARG A 820 -18.00 -32.48 7.96
N GLN A 821 -17.82 -31.37 7.27
CA GLN A 821 -16.95 -30.28 7.71
C GLN A 821 -17.68 -29.24 8.58
N LEU A 822 -19.01 -29.20 8.55
CA LEU A 822 -19.86 -28.21 9.26
C LEU A 822 -20.83 -28.80 10.29
N GLY A 823 -21.03 -30.12 10.34
CA GLY A 823 -21.71 -30.79 11.45
C GLY A 823 -23.23 -30.57 11.55
N PHE A 824 -23.94 -30.38 10.43
CA PHE A 824 -25.40 -30.20 10.43
C PHE A 824 -26.14 -31.37 9.72
N GLU A 825 -27.14 -31.93 10.39
CA GLU A 825 -28.23 -32.71 9.78
C GLU A 825 -29.44 -31.79 9.55
N ASN A 826 -30.09 -31.88 8.38
CA ASN A 826 -31.28 -31.08 8.10
C ASN A 826 -32.53 -31.76 8.67
N PRO A 827 -33.50 -31.00 9.22
CA PRO A 827 -34.82 -31.52 9.52
C PRO A 827 -35.55 -31.91 8.22
N VAL A 828 -36.43 -32.90 8.34
CA VAL A 828 -37.21 -33.47 7.22
C VAL A 828 -38.23 -32.44 6.72
N ASP A 829 -38.54 -32.44 5.41
CA ASP A 829 -39.37 -31.39 4.75
C ASP A 829 -40.74 -31.16 5.42
N ASN A 830 -41.31 -32.18 6.06
CA ASN A 830 -42.55 -32.09 6.84
C ASN A 830 -42.41 -31.23 8.10
N LEU A 831 -41.27 -31.31 8.82
CA LEU A 831 -41.00 -30.48 10.00
C LEU A 831 -40.82 -29.00 9.62
N ILE A 832 -40.23 -28.73 8.45
CA ILE A 832 -40.08 -27.37 7.93
C ILE A 832 -41.45 -26.77 7.59
N TYR A 833 -42.34 -27.57 7.00
CA TYR A 833 -43.70 -27.14 6.65
C TYR A 833 -44.55 -26.88 7.90
N ASP A 834 -44.44 -27.77 8.91
CA ASP A 834 -45.15 -27.64 10.19
C ASP A 834 -44.67 -26.42 10.99
N TYR A 835 -43.36 -26.16 11.04
CA TYR A 835 -42.80 -24.94 11.65
C TYR A 835 -43.22 -23.66 10.91
N GLY A 836 -43.31 -23.71 9.58
CA GLY A 836 -43.83 -22.61 8.77
C GLY A 836 -45.28 -22.27 9.13
N LEU A 837 -46.13 -23.27 9.35
CA LEU A 837 -47.51 -23.08 9.81
C LEU A 837 -47.57 -22.48 11.23
N TYR A 838 -46.68 -22.90 12.14
CA TYR A 838 -46.56 -22.30 13.47
C TYR A 838 -46.21 -20.80 13.43
N LEU A 839 -45.26 -20.41 12.57
CA LEU A 839 -44.88 -19.00 12.42
C LEU A 839 -46.03 -18.15 11.84
N ILE A 840 -46.78 -18.69 10.88
CA ILE A 840 -47.93 -18.00 10.30
C ILE A 840 -49.02 -17.81 11.37
N ASP A 841 -49.31 -18.84 12.17
CA ASP A 841 -50.29 -18.76 13.26
C ASP A 841 -49.87 -17.71 14.31
N THR A 842 -48.59 -17.69 14.69
CA THR A 842 -48.04 -16.72 15.65
C THR A 842 -48.14 -15.27 15.15
N ILE A 843 -47.99 -15.04 13.84
CA ILE A 843 -48.17 -13.71 13.24
C ILE A 843 -49.66 -13.31 13.21
N LEU A 844 -50.54 -14.25 12.90
CA LEU A 844 -51.98 -14.01 12.91
C LEU A 844 -52.49 -13.67 14.32
N GLU A 845 -51.93 -14.31 15.35
CA GLU A 845 -52.26 -14.05 16.76
C GLU A 845 -51.99 -12.60 17.16
N GLN A 846 -50.94 -11.96 16.61
CA GLN A 846 -50.64 -10.54 16.86
C GLN A 846 -51.72 -9.60 16.31
N SER A 847 -52.51 -10.05 15.36
CA SER A 847 -53.63 -9.31 14.77
C SER A 847 -55.00 -9.79 15.28
N GLY A 848 -55.03 -10.64 16.32
CA GLY A 848 -56.25 -11.17 16.93
C GLY A 848 -56.89 -12.35 16.20
N TYR A 849 -56.19 -12.95 15.24
CA TYR A 849 -56.66 -14.11 14.47
C TYR A 849 -55.79 -15.35 14.72
N SER A 850 -56.21 -16.49 14.21
CA SER A 850 -55.44 -17.75 14.26
C SER A 850 -55.85 -18.59 13.05
N LEU A 851 -54.96 -19.44 12.55
CA LEU A 851 -55.23 -20.44 11.52
C LEU A 851 -56.45 -21.31 11.85
N SER A 852 -56.81 -21.45 13.11
CA SER A 852 -58.04 -22.12 13.55
C SER A 852 -59.34 -21.49 13.00
N HIS A 853 -59.32 -20.21 12.61
CA HIS A 853 -60.44 -19.50 12.00
C HIS A 853 -60.66 -19.85 10.52
N TRP A 854 -59.76 -20.61 9.88
CA TRP A 854 -59.89 -21.09 8.50
C TRP A 854 -59.84 -22.63 8.46
N PRO A 855 -60.99 -23.33 8.50
CA PRO A 855 -61.05 -24.78 8.65
C PRO A 855 -60.36 -25.59 7.53
N SER A 856 -60.15 -24.98 6.36
CA SER A 856 -59.49 -25.58 5.20
C SER A 856 -57.95 -25.51 5.25
N MET A 857 -57.38 -24.76 6.19
CA MET A 857 -55.92 -24.63 6.33
C MET A 857 -55.37 -25.70 7.29
N PRO A 858 -54.26 -26.39 6.93
CA PRO A 858 -53.59 -27.32 7.84
C PRO A 858 -53.11 -26.59 9.10
N ARG A 859 -53.26 -27.23 10.26
CA ARG A 859 -52.71 -26.74 11.53
C ARG A 859 -51.32 -27.32 11.74
N TRP A 860 -50.46 -26.55 12.40
CA TRP A 860 -49.19 -27.07 12.90
C TRP A 860 -49.46 -28.07 14.03
N THR A 861 -48.57 -29.04 14.20
CA THR A 861 -48.79 -30.23 15.04
C THR A 861 -47.71 -30.45 16.09
N GLU A 862 -46.49 -29.97 15.84
CA GLU A 862 -45.36 -30.13 16.75
C GLU A 862 -45.28 -29.00 17.79
N ASN A 863 -44.86 -29.29 19.03
CA ASN A 863 -44.75 -28.27 20.07
C ASN A 863 -43.49 -27.39 19.90
N TRP A 864 -43.50 -26.54 18.88
CA TRP A 864 -42.38 -25.64 18.54
C TRP A 864 -42.02 -24.62 19.62
N ARG A 865 -42.88 -24.43 20.63
CA ARG A 865 -42.57 -23.61 21.82
C ARG A 865 -41.59 -24.31 22.78
N GLU A 866 -41.54 -25.64 22.75
CA GLU A 866 -40.62 -26.45 23.59
C GLU A 866 -39.43 -27.02 22.79
N ILE A 867 -39.57 -27.21 21.47
CA ILE A 867 -38.53 -27.76 20.58
C ILE A 867 -37.58 -26.65 20.06
N THR A 868 -36.90 -25.95 20.97
CA THR A 868 -35.87 -24.95 20.59
C THR A 868 -34.49 -25.34 21.11
N ASP A 869 -33.81 -26.24 20.40
CA ASP A 869 -32.37 -26.52 20.59
C ASP A 869 -31.47 -25.57 19.78
N ASN A 870 -32.02 -24.49 19.21
CA ASN A 870 -31.21 -23.46 18.55
C ASN A 870 -30.90 -22.29 19.51
N PRO A 871 -29.68 -22.20 20.07
CA PRO A 871 -29.31 -21.17 21.03
C PRO A 871 -29.41 -19.74 20.46
N LEU A 872 -29.33 -19.56 19.14
CA LEU A 872 -29.46 -18.25 18.49
C LEU A 872 -30.92 -17.76 18.46
N ILE A 873 -31.90 -18.67 18.40
CA ILE A 873 -33.32 -18.32 18.47
C ILE A 873 -33.70 -18.02 19.92
N ALA A 874 -33.18 -18.79 20.88
CA ALA A 874 -33.35 -18.51 22.30
C ALA A 874 -32.73 -17.15 22.70
N GLU A 875 -31.61 -16.75 22.10
CA GLU A 875 -30.96 -15.45 22.33
C GLU A 875 -31.74 -14.30 21.67
N GLN A 876 -32.30 -14.51 20.47
CA GLN A 876 -33.15 -13.55 19.78
C GLN A 876 -34.51 -13.35 20.48
N CYS A 877 -35.13 -14.41 21.00
CA CYS A 877 -36.39 -14.35 21.74
C CYS A 877 -36.25 -13.74 23.15
N ARG A 878 -35.04 -13.74 23.72
CA ARG A 878 -34.73 -13.02 24.98
C ARG A 878 -34.39 -11.54 24.75
N TYR A 879 -34.35 -11.08 23.50
CA TYR A 879 -34.00 -9.71 23.15
C TYR A 879 -35.19 -8.76 23.42
N ASN A 880 -35.26 -8.23 24.64
CA ASN A 880 -36.29 -7.29 25.06
C ASN A 880 -36.04 -5.90 24.43
N GLN A 881 -36.90 -5.50 23.48
CA GLN A 881 -36.84 -4.18 22.82
C GLN A 881 -36.94 -3.01 23.80
N ALA A 882 -37.58 -3.18 24.97
CA ALA A 882 -37.69 -2.14 25.98
C ALA A 882 -36.33 -1.79 26.61
N THR A 883 -35.41 -2.75 26.70
CA THR A 883 -34.06 -2.52 27.26
C THR A 883 -33.19 -1.71 26.32
N LEU A 884 -33.33 -1.88 25.00
CA LEU A 884 -32.58 -1.13 23.99
C LEU A 884 -33.01 0.35 23.93
N GLN A 885 -34.30 0.64 24.08
CA GLN A 885 -34.79 2.03 24.16
C GLN A 885 -34.35 2.72 25.45
N HIS A 886 -34.32 2.00 26.57
CA HIS A 886 -33.80 2.52 27.84
C HIS A 886 -32.28 2.78 27.79
N GLU A 887 -31.49 1.91 27.15
CA GLU A 887 -30.04 2.11 26.95
C GLU A 887 -29.73 3.25 25.95
N LEU A 888 -30.55 3.44 24.92
CA LEU A 888 -30.41 4.55 23.97
C LEU A 888 -30.76 5.90 24.61
N GLN A 889 -31.73 5.94 25.53
CA GLN A 889 -32.06 7.15 26.28
C GLN A 889 -31.00 7.51 27.33
N GLN A 890 -30.33 6.53 27.96
CA GLN A 890 -29.24 6.82 28.91
C GLN A 890 -27.92 7.23 28.25
N ARG A 891 -27.68 6.89 26.97
CA ARG A 891 -26.47 7.30 26.23
C ARG A 891 -26.46 8.74 25.73
N HIS A 892 -27.56 9.49 25.90
CA HIS A 892 -27.63 10.91 25.52
C HIS A 892 -27.10 11.90 26.56
N PHE A 893 -26.69 11.44 27.75
CA PHE A 893 -26.08 12.30 28.77
C PHE A 893 -24.85 11.64 29.40
N SER A 894 -23.71 11.68 28.70
CA SER A 894 -22.32 11.69 29.25
C SER A 894 -21.28 11.23 28.22
N HIS A 895 -20.97 12.06 27.22
CA HIS A 895 -19.77 11.87 26.40
C HIS A 895 -19.00 13.19 26.25
N PRO A 896 -17.91 13.41 27.01
CA PRO A 896 -17.07 14.61 26.89
C PRO A 896 -15.88 14.43 25.93
N TRP A 897 -15.98 13.59 24.90
CA TRP A 897 -14.84 13.32 23.98
C TRP A 897 -15.19 13.40 22.50
N ILE A 898 -16.01 14.38 22.14
CA ILE A 898 -16.07 14.91 20.77
C ILE A 898 -15.44 16.31 20.83
N GLY A 899 -14.20 16.41 20.35
CA GLY A 899 -13.43 17.64 20.39
C GLY A 899 -11.94 17.39 20.17
N VAL A 900 -11.57 16.93 18.98
CA VAL A 900 -10.30 17.22 18.30
C VAL A 900 -10.55 17.20 16.80
#